data_AF-A0A1A9WTV2-F1
#
_entry.id   AF-A0A1A9WTV2-F1
#
_cell.length_a   1.000
_cell.length_b   1.000
_cell.length_c   1.000
_cell.angle_alpha   90.00
_cell.angle_beta   90.00
_cell.angle_gamma   90.00
#
_symmetry.space_group_name_H-M   'P 1'
#
loop_
_entity.id
_entity.type
_entity.pdbx_description
1 polymer ?
#
loop_
_entity_poly.entity_id
_entity_poly.type
_entity_poly.pdbx_seq_one_letter_code
_entity_poly.pdbx_strand_id
1 'polypeptide(L)'
;MESTVVAASTAEIEEFIKESLVLWVESCLHRSEFITGYDFLFDGFAIHKVWLQIDPESTTNLTELKDLSGLALAMARAKNFGCIIRNIKRLFEEDFGQTILLLPDCLTLGYHPRTKQGLEEMKLLLTLLLGAAVQCPNKELFIEHIQELDIDIQHSLVELIKQVTVNHSCVLREESVEVLNAKDMYNHVLRLARERDNIYLRLVSAACPESVLSQPTFSETLPSLSLPLLTVSLLSSNTVELADLKSQLRKLRQELYESSENQLELREELDHKNAEYEKLRVESQVWQAEAKHAAEYRDVFDELRERSEMADKLEVEVQKLRDKLADSDFLKIRVEELREDNRMLFETKEMLEEELKKSRESFEHVMTLKYEIIKYKQKLTDLTLERDADRSAREALVKENAQLQLAANNTSMHMDKSLSNVENSCCSGDSNLSQELMNSLQNTVLKLESKNQRLSAALDQTANEILQLEKDKKQLRLTLEEMLDELQSSVEKNTELHHLLNNALEENKKIRDTLNELQEESDKQSLDRAVECSKILNLEKQVESSSQEKKRYQRLYESMQMRAENLESILEERGKEIERYAEILKNYDETKELKRKTSGGYVNENARSLCKNLIKGKENLEENSVLLNKNCMEHSTQTRQMNRLLGSVEWNDLPQIRVTKLETINQKLLTQHEIDLQTISTLRNKLINETLAFSKVRHKLDELGIEFDFNKDSKSIIFTVACDHEFENIQTENEQLQMENSELKLQITKLTDKLVDPINQSKLLETQYSQTVQQQNRNLDSERKALMENLSDLLKRYHELLNISLEDKKHFHAEEKSYVECMHNLNRQNEKLEKKIMKLLKKSENVQIAKKKRFTGSSSRSSMVVRAKKASFKFMNKLLIRRRVCGKVDEQQQCLHQYAFCMKNSESGSGSIATSFIPTLNETNSEFPNFSKGIKKCSSLSTF
;
A
#
# COMPACT_ATOMS: atom_id res chain seq x y z
N MET A 1 1.23 -39.58 -25.03
CA MET A 1 0.28 -40.65 -24.63
C MET A 1 -1.10 -40.12 -24.92
N GLU A 2 -1.83 -40.72 -25.86
CA GLU A 2 -3.24 -40.39 -26.03
C GLU A 2 -4.00 -40.90 -24.80
N SER A 3 -4.71 -40.01 -24.11
CA SER A 3 -5.63 -40.45 -23.05
C SER A 3 -6.80 -41.13 -23.74
N THR A 4 -6.94 -42.45 -23.55
CA THR A 4 -8.09 -43.18 -24.09
C THR A 4 -9.35 -42.68 -23.40
N VAL A 5 -10.12 -41.88 -24.13
CA VAL A 5 -11.33 -41.22 -23.62
C VAL A 5 -12.36 -42.29 -23.26
N VAL A 6 -12.45 -42.64 -21.98
CA VAL A 6 -13.34 -43.69 -21.48
C VAL A 6 -14.79 -43.20 -21.56
N ALA A 7 -15.54 -43.74 -22.51
CA ALA A 7 -16.99 -43.60 -22.55
C ALA A 7 -17.60 -44.15 -21.25
N ALA A 8 -18.54 -43.41 -20.65
CA ALA A 8 -19.25 -43.91 -19.49
C ALA A 8 -20.12 -45.11 -19.88
N SER A 9 -20.28 -46.06 -18.97
CA SER A 9 -21.25 -47.14 -19.15
C SER A 9 -22.68 -46.59 -19.18
N THR A 10 -23.60 -47.30 -19.84
CA THR A 10 -25.02 -46.91 -19.81
C THR A 10 -25.59 -46.92 -18.39
N ALA A 11 -25.08 -47.81 -17.53
CA ALA A 11 -25.42 -47.85 -16.11
C ALA A 11 -25.00 -46.57 -15.37
N GLU A 12 -23.77 -46.08 -15.54
CA GLU A 12 -23.32 -44.81 -14.92
C GLU A 12 -24.15 -43.61 -15.40
N ILE A 13 -24.59 -43.60 -16.66
CA ILE A 13 -25.47 -42.54 -17.20
C ILE A 13 -26.90 -42.65 -16.63
N GLU A 14 -27.43 -43.86 -16.51
CA GLU A 14 -28.75 -44.12 -15.90
C GLU A 14 -28.78 -43.92 -14.38
N GLU A 15 -27.63 -44.03 -13.72
CA GLU A 15 -27.43 -43.70 -12.30
C GLU A 15 -27.34 -42.18 -12.13
N PHE A 16 -26.54 -41.49 -12.95
CA PHE A 16 -26.42 -40.03 -12.93
C PHE A 16 -27.77 -39.31 -13.13
N ILE A 17 -28.63 -39.80 -14.03
CA ILE A 17 -29.97 -39.22 -14.26
C ILE A 17 -30.93 -39.44 -13.07
N LYS A 18 -30.61 -40.38 -12.17
CA LYS A 18 -31.34 -40.61 -10.92
C LYS A 18 -30.64 -39.95 -9.71
N GLU A 19 -29.54 -39.24 -9.90
CA GLU A 19 -28.90 -38.48 -8.82
C GLU A 19 -29.75 -37.29 -8.39
N SER A 20 -29.62 -36.95 -7.11
CA SER A 20 -30.31 -35.86 -6.43
C SER A 20 -30.24 -34.51 -7.17
N LEU A 21 -29.11 -34.21 -7.81
CA LEU A 21 -28.92 -32.99 -8.61
C LEU A 21 -29.84 -32.91 -9.82
N VAL A 22 -30.03 -34.01 -10.55
CA VAL A 22 -30.87 -34.01 -11.77
C VAL A 22 -32.34 -33.89 -11.39
N LEU A 23 -32.76 -34.61 -10.34
CA LEU A 23 -34.12 -34.54 -9.79
C LEU A 23 -34.43 -33.14 -9.22
N TRP A 24 -33.44 -32.46 -8.62
CA TRP A 24 -33.59 -31.06 -8.21
C TRP A 24 -33.72 -30.11 -9.40
N VAL A 25 -32.87 -30.24 -10.44
CA VAL A 25 -33.01 -29.43 -11.67
C VAL A 25 -34.37 -29.65 -12.32
N GLU A 26 -34.85 -30.89 -12.38
CA GLU A 26 -36.18 -31.23 -12.89
C GLU A 26 -37.31 -30.59 -12.06
N SER A 27 -37.20 -30.57 -10.73
CA SER A 27 -38.19 -29.89 -9.87
C SER A 27 -38.29 -28.38 -10.15
N CYS A 28 -37.19 -27.74 -10.57
CA CYS A 28 -37.14 -26.32 -10.91
C CYS A 28 -37.65 -26.01 -12.34
N LEU A 29 -38.07 -27.02 -13.11
CA LEU A 29 -38.64 -26.86 -14.45
C LEU A 29 -40.17 -26.91 -14.41
N HIS A 30 -40.81 -26.26 -15.38
CA HIS A 30 -42.27 -26.33 -15.50
C HIS A 30 -42.72 -27.75 -15.86
N ARG A 31 -43.89 -28.19 -15.32
CA ARG A 31 -44.48 -29.55 -15.41
C ARG A 31 -44.74 -30.12 -16.83
N SER A 32 -44.27 -29.46 -17.89
CA SER A 32 -44.27 -29.95 -19.27
C SER A 32 -42.87 -30.37 -19.76
N GLU A 33 -41.81 -30.17 -18.97
CA GLU A 33 -40.40 -30.33 -19.37
C GLU A 33 -39.63 -31.30 -18.46
N PHE A 34 -40.06 -32.56 -18.44
CA PHE A 34 -39.36 -33.64 -17.74
C PHE A 34 -38.02 -33.99 -18.43
N ILE A 35 -37.01 -34.34 -17.65
CA ILE A 35 -35.65 -34.69 -18.11
C ILE A 35 -35.63 -36.17 -18.50
N THR A 36 -36.20 -36.49 -19.65
CA THR A 36 -36.37 -37.90 -20.12
C THR A 36 -35.06 -38.61 -20.48
N GLY A 37 -33.90 -37.99 -20.32
CA GLY A 37 -32.59 -38.58 -20.60
C GLY A 37 -31.46 -37.55 -20.64
N TYR A 38 -30.22 -38.03 -20.50
CA TYR A 38 -29.03 -37.19 -20.32
C TYR A 38 -28.75 -36.20 -21.46
N ASP A 39 -29.12 -36.55 -22.70
CA ASP A 39 -28.96 -35.67 -23.87
C ASP A 39 -29.66 -34.31 -23.71
N PHE A 40 -30.73 -34.22 -22.90
CA PHE A 40 -31.47 -32.98 -22.66
C PHE A 40 -30.63 -31.90 -21.95
N LEU A 41 -29.56 -32.29 -21.25
CA LEU A 41 -28.62 -31.37 -20.62
C LEU A 41 -27.53 -30.85 -21.59
N PHE A 42 -27.30 -31.52 -22.73
CA PHE A 42 -26.11 -31.28 -23.58
C PHE A 42 -26.10 -29.92 -24.28
N ASP A 43 -27.26 -29.31 -24.49
CA ASP A 43 -27.39 -28.01 -25.17
C ASP A 43 -27.37 -26.81 -24.18
N GLY A 44 -27.34 -27.09 -22.87
CA GLY A 44 -27.32 -26.11 -21.78
C GLY A 44 -28.67 -25.48 -21.43
N PHE A 45 -29.71 -25.65 -22.26
CA PHE A 45 -30.98 -24.93 -22.11
C PHE A 45 -31.74 -25.20 -20.81
N ALA A 46 -31.82 -26.46 -20.36
CA ALA A 46 -32.47 -26.79 -19.07
C ALA A 46 -31.78 -26.08 -17.89
N ILE A 47 -30.45 -26.12 -17.87
CA ILE A 47 -29.59 -25.48 -16.86
C ILE A 47 -29.77 -23.96 -16.89
N HIS A 48 -29.86 -23.36 -18.08
CA HIS A 48 -30.06 -21.91 -18.23
C HIS A 48 -31.50 -21.46 -17.87
N LYS A 49 -32.54 -22.31 -18.04
CA LYS A 49 -33.89 -22.02 -17.53
C LYS A 49 -33.94 -21.97 -16.00
N VAL A 50 -33.14 -22.78 -15.32
CA VAL A 50 -32.96 -22.68 -13.86
C VAL A 50 -32.11 -21.44 -13.52
N TRP A 51 -31.04 -21.16 -14.26
CA TRP A 51 -30.25 -19.92 -14.08
C TRP A 51 -31.10 -18.66 -14.11
N LEU A 52 -32.01 -18.52 -15.08
CA LEU A 52 -32.87 -17.32 -15.23
C LEU A 52 -33.88 -17.12 -14.08
N GLN A 53 -34.03 -18.11 -13.19
CA GLN A 53 -34.79 -17.97 -11.93
C GLN A 53 -33.89 -17.51 -10.76
N ILE A 54 -32.59 -17.78 -10.84
CA ILE A 54 -31.54 -17.34 -9.90
C ILE A 54 -31.17 -15.88 -10.18
N ASP A 55 -30.90 -15.56 -11.46
CA ASP A 55 -30.54 -14.25 -12.00
C ASP A 55 -31.33 -13.98 -13.31
N PRO A 56 -32.39 -13.16 -13.24
CA PRO A 56 -33.16 -12.77 -14.43
C PRO A 56 -32.45 -11.77 -15.36
N GLU A 57 -31.41 -11.06 -14.92
CA GLU A 57 -30.74 -9.99 -15.69
C GLU A 57 -29.46 -10.47 -16.40
N SER A 58 -29.38 -11.78 -16.68
CA SER A 58 -28.16 -12.43 -17.15
C SER A 58 -27.60 -11.80 -18.43
N THR A 59 -26.35 -11.32 -18.36
CA THR A 59 -25.72 -10.52 -19.42
C THR A 59 -25.28 -11.32 -20.65
N THR A 60 -25.33 -12.66 -20.62
CA THR A 60 -25.07 -13.51 -21.80
C THR A 60 -26.15 -14.57 -22.00
N ASN A 61 -26.87 -14.46 -23.12
CA ASN A 61 -27.90 -15.39 -23.57
C ASN A 61 -27.30 -16.59 -24.34
N LEU A 62 -27.96 -17.75 -24.29
CA LEU A 62 -27.59 -18.92 -25.09
C LEU A 62 -27.86 -18.74 -26.60
N THR A 63 -27.13 -19.49 -27.42
CA THR A 63 -27.39 -19.61 -28.86
C THR A 63 -28.29 -20.82 -29.12
N GLU A 64 -29.40 -20.64 -29.85
CA GLU A 64 -30.26 -21.76 -30.28
C GLU A 64 -29.48 -22.74 -31.19
N LEU A 65 -29.55 -24.04 -30.87
CA LEU A 65 -28.83 -25.08 -31.60
C LEU A 65 -29.80 -25.78 -32.58
N LYS A 66 -29.95 -25.19 -33.78
CA LYS A 66 -30.76 -25.73 -34.88
C LYS A 66 -29.85 -26.11 -36.05
N ASP A 67 -30.15 -27.25 -36.68
CA ASP A 67 -29.50 -27.78 -37.90
C ASP A 67 -27.97 -28.00 -37.84
N LEU A 68 -27.37 -28.02 -36.63
CA LEU A 68 -25.96 -28.32 -36.41
C LEU A 68 -25.71 -29.81 -36.14
N SER A 69 -24.59 -30.33 -36.61
CA SER A 69 -24.14 -31.71 -36.35
C SER A 69 -22.63 -31.80 -36.20
N GLY A 70 -22.15 -32.95 -35.67
CA GLY A 70 -20.72 -33.24 -35.52
C GLY A 70 -19.95 -32.17 -34.74
N LEU A 71 -18.78 -31.79 -35.27
CA LEU A 71 -17.87 -30.81 -34.66
C LEU A 71 -18.54 -29.45 -34.42
N ALA A 72 -19.37 -28.97 -35.35
CA ALA A 72 -20.05 -27.68 -35.22
C ALA A 72 -21.05 -27.65 -34.06
N LEU A 73 -21.77 -28.76 -33.84
CA LEU A 73 -22.66 -28.91 -32.68
C LEU A 73 -21.85 -28.94 -31.37
N ALA A 74 -20.74 -29.69 -31.32
CA ALA A 74 -19.86 -29.76 -30.15
C ALA A 74 -19.27 -28.39 -29.76
N MET A 75 -18.81 -27.61 -30.74
CA MET A 75 -18.33 -26.24 -30.53
C MET A 75 -19.43 -25.31 -30.02
N ALA A 76 -20.64 -25.40 -30.56
CA ALA A 76 -21.76 -24.57 -30.14
C ALA A 76 -22.27 -24.94 -28.72
N ARG A 77 -22.26 -26.22 -28.35
CA ARG A 77 -22.49 -26.69 -26.98
C ARG A 77 -21.44 -26.16 -26.01
N ALA A 78 -20.15 -26.29 -26.34
CA ALA A 78 -19.06 -25.76 -25.52
C ALA A 78 -19.20 -24.24 -25.29
N LYS A 79 -19.60 -23.49 -26.33
CA LYS A 79 -19.91 -22.06 -26.23
C LYS A 79 -21.10 -21.80 -25.28
N ASN A 80 -22.19 -22.55 -25.39
CA ASN A 80 -23.36 -22.41 -24.50
C ASN A 80 -23.00 -22.69 -23.03
N PHE A 81 -22.29 -23.79 -22.73
CA PHE A 81 -21.77 -24.05 -21.37
C PHE A 81 -20.82 -22.95 -20.90
N GLY A 82 -19.93 -22.47 -21.77
CA GLY A 82 -19.02 -21.35 -21.47
C GLY A 82 -19.72 -20.01 -21.18
N CYS A 83 -20.97 -19.83 -21.59
CA CYS A 83 -21.82 -18.71 -21.14
C CYS A 83 -22.39 -18.96 -19.75
N ILE A 84 -22.99 -20.13 -19.51
CA ILE A 84 -23.56 -20.50 -18.20
C ILE A 84 -22.48 -20.43 -17.10
N ILE A 85 -21.32 -21.03 -17.33
CA ILE A 85 -20.20 -21.05 -16.37
C ILE A 85 -19.66 -19.64 -16.11
N ARG A 86 -19.68 -18.75 -17.10
CA ARG A 86 -19.29 -17.33 -16.91
C ARG A 86 -20.31 -16.56 -16.07
N ASN A 87 -21.61 -16.77 -16.30
CA ASN A 87 -22.66 -16.14 -15.50
C ASN A 87 -22.60 -16.64 -14.04
N ILE A 88 -22.44 -17.95 -13.82
CA ILE A 88 -22.22 -18.55 -12.48
C ILE A 88 -20.98 -17.95 -11.81
N LYS A 89 -19.83 -17.95 -12.50
CA LYS A 89 -18.57 -17.40 -11.95
C LYS A 89 -18.72 -15.94 -11.55
N ARG A 90 -19.41 -15.14 -12.38
CA ARG A 90 -19.69 -13.72 -12.12
C ARG A 90 -20.49 -13.53 -10.82
N LEU A 91 -21.59 -14.25 -10.65
CA LEU A 91 -22.42 -14.16 -9.43
C LEU A 91 -21.63 -14.54 -8.16
N PHE A 92 -20.80 -15.58 -8.22
CA PHE A 92 -19.96 -15.96 -7.08
C PHE A 92 -18.90 -14.88 -6.76
N GLU A 93 -18.18 -14.37 -7.77
CA GLU A 93 -17.05 -13.45 -7.55
C GLU A 93 -17.46 -11.98 -7.33
N GLU A 94 -18.45 -11.47 -8.08
CA GLU A 94 -18.91 -10.07 -7.98
C GLU A 94 -19.98 -9.88 -6.89
N ASP A 95 -20.99 -10.75 -6.83
CA ASP A 95 -22.17 -10.52 -5.96
C ASP A 95 -22.09 -11.25 -4.61
N PHE A 96 -21.43 -12.43 -4.53
CA PHE A 96 -21.27 -13.16 -3.26
C PHE A 96 -19.92 -12.94 -2.57
N GLY A 97 -18.90 -12.38 -3.25
CA GLY A 97 -17.54 -12.24 -2.70
C GLY A 97 -16.81 -13.57 -2.49
N GLN A 98 -17.03 -14.53 -3.40
CA GLN A 98 -16.57 -15.92 -3.28
C GLN A 98 -15.79 -16.38 -4.52
N THR A 99 -14.57 -16.88 -4.32
CA THR A 99 -13.70 -17.38 -5.38
C THR A 99 -13.97 -18.86 -5.67
N ILE A 100 -14.45 -19.19 -6.86
CA ILE A 100 -14.61 -20.58 -7.30
C ILE A 100 -13.22 -21.21 -7.56
N LEU A 101 -12.89 -22.30 -6.86
CA LEU A 101 -11.64 -23.04 -7.04
C LEU A 101 -11.68 -24.07 -8.17
N LEU A 102 -12.86 -24.59 -8.50
CA LEU A 102 -13.07 -25.65 -9.48
C LEU A 102 -14.18 -25.24 -10.44
N LEU A 103 -13.80 -24.85 -11.66
CA LEU A 103 -14.73 -24.48 -12.74
C LEU A 103 -14.90 -25.66 -13.71
N PRO A 104 -16.13 -25.98 -14.18
CA PRO A 104 -16.35 -27.06 -15.13
C PRO A 104 -15.68 -26.84 -16.49
N ASP A 105 -15.16 -27.90 -17.10
CA ASP A 105 -14.58 -27.89 -18.43
C ASP A 105 -15.68 -27.87 -19.52
N CYS A 106 -15.98 -26.67 -20.02
CA CYS A 106 -16.92 -26.46 -21.10
C CYS A 106 -16.57 -27.17 -22.43
N LEU A 107 -15.29 -27.47 -22.69
CA LEU A 107 -14.88 -28.23 -23.87
C LEU A 107 -15.24 -29.70 -23.70
N THR A 108 -14.91 -30.28 -22.53
CA THR A 108 -15.30 -31.66 -22.20
C THR A 108 -16.83 -31.82 -22.20
N LEU A 109 -17.58 -30.86 -21.67
CA LEU A 109 -19.06 -30.84 -21.72
C LEU A 109 -19.61 -30.72 -23.15
N GLY A 110 -19.00 -29.92 -24.03
CA GLY A 110 -19.49 -29.73 -25.40
C GLY A 110 -19.16 -30.87 -26.35
N TYR A 111 -17.93 -31.40 -26.27
CA TYR A 111 -17.40 -32.42 -27.18
C TYR A 111 -17.65 -33.85 -26.69
N HIS A 112 -17.58 -34.06 -25.37
CA HIS A 112 -17.46 -35.38 -24.76
C HIS A 112 -18.42 -35.63 -23.56
N PRO A 113 -19.68 -35.15 -23.56
CA PRO A 113 -20.54 -35.21 -22.37
C PRO A 113 -20.88 -36.63 -21.90
N ARG A 114 -20.91 -37.62 -22.81
CA ARG A 114 -21.15 -39.05 -22.52
C ARG A 114 -19.94 -39.81 -21.94
N THR A 115 -18.84 -39.13 -21.66
CA THR A 115 -17.64 -39.75 -21.07
C THR A 115 -17.71 -39.70 -19.55
N LYS A 116 -16.90 -40.51 -18.85
CA LYS A 116 -16.86 -40.46 -17.39
C LYS A 116 -16.49 -39.07 -16.89
N GLN A 117 -15.50 -38.43 -17.51
CA GLN A 117 -15.15 -37.04 -17.21
C GLN A 117 -16.32 -36.09 -17.52
N GLY A 118 -17.01 -36.25 -18.66
CA GLY A 118 -18.20 -35.44 -19.00
C GLY A 118 -19.32 -35.49 -17.95
N LEU A 119 -19.55 -36.64 -17.32
CA LEU A 119 -20.47 -36.77 -16.17
C LEU A 119 -19.95 -36.03 -14.93
N GLU A 120 -18.65 -36.14 -14.62
CA GLU A 120 -18.02 -35.46 -13.48
C GLU A 120 -18.03 -33.92 -13.63
N GLU A 121 -17.75 -33.40 -14.83
CA GLU A 121 -17.87 -31.96 -15.16
C GLU A 121 -19.33 -31.47 -15.09
N MET A 122 -20.29 -32.29 -15.53
CA MET A 122 -21.72 -31.94 -15.44
C MET A 122 -22.18 -31.90 -13.98
N LYS A 123 -21.75 -32.89 -13.17
CA LYS A 123 -22.02 -32.94 -11.75
C LYS A 123 -21.47 -31.71 -11.02
N LEU A 124 -20.26 -31.26 -11.37
CA LEU A 124 -19.67 -30.02 -10.86
C LEU A 124 -20.49 -28.79 -11.28
N LEU A 125 -20.92 -28.69 -12.54
CA LEU A 125 -21.75 -27.60 -13.04
C LEU A 125 -23.09 -27.50 -12.29
N LEU A 126 -23.80 -28.62 -12.11
CA LEU A 126 -25.06 -28.65 -11.38
C LEU A 126 -24.88 -28.38 -9.88
N THR A 127 -23.75 -28.81 -9.30
CA THR A 127 -23.41 -28.53 -7.89
C THR A 127 -23.18 -27.04 -7.66
N LEU A 128 -22.48 -26.35 -8.57
CA LEU A 128 -22.31 -24.89 -8.51
C LEU A 128 -23.63 -24.14 -8.77
N LEU A 129 -24.49 -24.63 -9.66
CA LEU A 129 -25.82 -24.07 -9.90
C LEU A 129 -26.71 -24.15 -8.64
N LEU A 130 -26.72 -25.30 -7.95
CA LEU A 130 -27.39 -25.49 -6.66
C LEU A 130 -26.83 -24.52 -5.60
N GLY A 131 -25.49 -24.40 -5.53
CA GLY A 131 -24.82 -23.46 -4.63
C GLY A 131 -25.13 -21.98 -4.91
N ALA A 132 -25.42 -21.61 -6.15
CA ALA A 132 -25.93 -20.29 -6.51
C ALA A 132 -27.40 -20.12 -6.10
N ALA A 133 -28.25 -21.11 -6.42
CA ALA A 133 -29.68 -21.10 -6.16
C ALA A 133 -30.03 -20.92 -4.67
N VAL A 134 -29.28 -21.56 -3.76
CA VAL A 134 -29.53 -21.43 -2.31
C VAL A 134 -28.91 -20.18 -1.68
N GLN A 135 -28.11 -19.41 -2.43
CA GLN A 135 -27.47 -18.16 -1.95
C GLN A 135 -28.07 -16.89 -2.57
N CYS A 136 -28.76 -16.98 -3.71
CA CYS A 136 -29.34 -15.84 -4.41
C CYS A 136 -30.49 -15.15 -3.64
N PRO A 137 -30.96 -13.95 -4.07
CA PRO A 137 -32.07 -13.26 -3.43
C PRO A 137 -33.36 -14.09 -3.35
N ASN A 138 -33.62 -14.90 -4.38
CA ASN A 138 -34.83 -15.73 -4.52
C ASN A 138 -34.71 -17.13 -3.88
N LYS A 139 -33.66 -17.39 -3.07
CA LYS A 139 -33.34 -18.71 -2.49
C LYS A 139 -34.50 -19.43 -1.79
N GLU A 140 -35.49 -18.70 -1.27
CA GLU A 140 -36.66 -19.28 -0.60
C GLU A 140 -37.45 -20.20 -1.55
N LEU A 141 -37.60 -19.82 -2.83
CA LEU A 141 -38.22 -20.69 -3.85
C LEU A 141 -37.43 -21.99 -4.02
N PHE A 142 -36.10 -21.91 -4.16
CA PHE A 142 -35.27 -23.11 -4.36
C PHE A 142 -35.24 -24.00 -3.12
N ILE A 143 -35.31 -23.42 -1.92
CA ILE A 143 -35.44 -24.15 -0.66
C ILE A 143 -36.81 -24.84 -0.55
N GLU A 144 -37.89 -24.22 -1.01
CA GLU A 144 -39.23 -24.83 -1.08
C GLU A 144 -39.24 -26.04 -2.03
N HIS A 145 -38.71 -25.91 -3.25
CA HIS A 145 -38.57 -27.03 -4.19
C HIS A 145 -37.71 -28.17 -3.62
N ILE A 146 -36.65 -27.87 -2.86
CA ILE A 146 -35.86 -28.90 -2.16
C ILE A 146 -36.70 -29.59 -1.08
N GLN A 147 -37.54 -28.87 -0.34
CA GLN A 147 -38.41 -29.43 0.71
C GLN A 147 -39.56 -30.29 0.16
N GLU A 148 -39.94 -30.15 -1.12
CA GLU A 148 -40.91 -31.03 -1.79
C GLU A 148 -40.33 -32.39 -2.24
N LEU A 149 -38.99 -32.54 -2.30
CA LEU A 149 -38.32 -33.77 -2.73
C LEU A 149 -38.27 -34.84 -1.60
N ASP A 150 -38.04 -36.10 -1.95
CA ASP A 150 -37.89 -37.20 -0.97
C ASP A 150 -36.75 -36.96 0.03
N ILE A 151 -36.91 -37.43 1.26
CA ILE A 151 -35.99 -37.17 2.39
C ILE A 151 -34.54 -37.59 2.09
N ASP A 152 -34.33 -38.71 1.39
CA ASP A 152 -32.99 -39.19 1.00
C ASP A 152 -32.35 -38.25 -0.04
N ILE A 153 -33.16 -37.69 -0.95
CA ILE A 153 -32.72 -36.66 -1.92
C ILE A 153 -32.37 -35.37 -1.18
N GLN A 154 -33.20 -34.93 -0.23
CA GLN A 154 -32.91 -33.75 0.60
C GLN A 154 -31.58 -33.86 1.34
N HIS A 155 -31.32 -35.01 1.97
CA HIS A 155 -30.05 -35.25 2.66
C HIS A 155 -28.84 -35.18 1.71
N SER A 156 -28.94 -35.79 0.52
CA SER A 156 -27.90 -35.70 -0.50
C SER A 156 -27.66 -34.27 -0.99
N LEU A 157 -28.73 -33.50 -1.26
CA LEU A 157 -28.63 -32.09 -1.67
C LEU A 157 -28.01 -31.22 -0.56
N VAL A 158 -28.34 -31.47 0.71
CA VAL A 158 -27.75 -30.76 1.84
C VAL A 158 -26.24 -31.02 1.98
N GLU A 159 -25.74 -32.19 1.61
CA GLU A 159 -24.29 -32.45 1.57
C GLU A 159 -23.60 -31.70 0.41
N LEU A 160 -24.24 -31.64 -0.76
CA LEU A 160 -23.73 -30.88 -1.91
C LEU A 160 -23.78 -29.35 -1.68
N ILE A 161 -24.83 -28.85 -1.02
CA ILE A 161 -24.90 -27.45 -0.56
C ILE A 161 -23.75 -27.16 0.40
N LYS A 162 -23.48 -28.04 1.38
CA LYS A 162 -22.31 -27.89 2.28
C LYS A 162 -21.01 -27.91 1.49
N GLN A 163 -20.88 -28.73 0.44
CA GLN A 163 -19.68 -28.80 -0.41
C GLN A 163 -19.33 -27.48 -1.12
N VAL A 164 -20.32 -26.62 -1.39
CA VAL A 164 -20.11 -25.30 -2.02
C VAL A 164 -20.09 -24.16 -0.99
N THR A 165 -20.90 -24.24 0.06
CA THR A 165 -21.12 -23.11 1.00
C THR A 165 -20.28 -23.13 2.27
N VAL A 166 -19.88 -24.30 2.76
CA VAL A 166 -19.22 -24.48 4.08
C VAL A 166 -17.88 -25.19 3.96
N ASN A 167 -17.81 -26.25 3.15
CA ASN A 167 -16.58 -26.95 2.87
C ASN A 167 -15.81 -26.15 1.82
N HIS A 168 -14.70 -25.55 2.22
CA HIS A 168 -13.83 -24.70 1.38
C HIS A 168 -13.10 -25.47 0.24
N SER A 169 -13.62 -26.63 -0.18
CA SER A 169 -13.06 -27.53 -1.19
C SER A 169 -13.23 -27.04 -2.63
N CYS A 170 -14.38 -26.43 -2.93
CA CYS A 170 -14.83 -26.04 -4.26
C CYS A 170 -14.93 -24.52 -4.45
N VAL A 171 -15.20 -23.78 -3.38
CA VAL A 171 -15.33 -22.32 -3.34
C VAL A 171 -14.68 -21.80 -2.05
N LEU A 172 -13.99 -20.66 -2.10
CA LEU A 172 -13.46 -19.94 -0.94
C LEU A 172 -14.21 -18.62 -0.75
N ARG A 173 -14.36 -18.16 0.50
CA ARG A 173 -14.74 -16.79 0.82
C ARG A 173 -13.53 -16.04 1.41
N GLU A 174 -13.59 -14.72 1.44
CA GLU A 174 -12.57 -13.90 2.11
C GLU A 174 -12.50 -14.21 3.62
N GLU A 175 -13.65 -14.29 4.29
CA GLU A 175 -13.78 -14.69 5.70
C GLU A 175 -13.18 -16.09 6.02
N SER A 176 -13.08 -16.97 5.00
CA SER A 176 -12.55 -18.33 5.19
C SER A 176 -11.07 -18.36 5.60
N VAL A 177 -10.32 -17.27 5.39
CA VAL A 177 -8.88 -17.18 5.68
C VAL A 177 -8.58 -17.31 7.18
N GLU A 178 -9.46 -16.83 8.07
CA GLU A 178 -9.29 -16.99 9.53
C GLU A 178 -9.66 -18.41 10.01
N VAL A 179 -10.51 -19.11 9.28
CA VAL A 179 -11.09 -20.42 9.64
C VAL A 179 -10.26 -21.59 9.08
N LEU A 180 -9.52 -21.36 7.99
CA LEU A 180 -8.69 -22.38 7.33
C LEU A 180 -7.33 -22.55 8.01
N ASN A 181 -6.98 -23.80 8.34
CA ASN A 181 -5.62 -24.07 8.79
C ASN A 181 -4.63 -23.84 7.63
N ALA A 182 -3.43 -23.33 7.94
CA ALA A 182 -2.35 -23.14 6.96
C ALA A 182 -1.99 -24.43 6.19
N LYS A 183 -2.21 -25.62 6.79
CA LYS A 183 -2.04 -26.92 6.13
C LYS A 183 -3.06 -27.14 5.00
N ASP A 184 -4.30 -26.71 5.20
CA ASP A 184 -5.38 -26.89 4.23
C ASP A 184 -5.25 -25.87 3.11
N MET A 185 -4.89 -24.62 3.42
CA MET A 185 -4.46 -23.63 2.42
C MET A 185 -3.28 -24.15 1.57
N TYR A 186 -2.26 -24.74 2.20
CA TYR A 186 -1.14 -25.36 1.49
C TYR A 186 -1.59 -26.51 0.57
N ASN A 187 -2.53 -27.36 1.02
CA ASN A 187 -3.11 -28.42 0.19
C ASN A 187 -3.85 -27.83 -1.03
N HIS A 188 -4.62 -26.74 -0.86
CA HIS A 188 -5.28 -26.05 -1.97
C HIS A 188 -4.27 -25.46 -2.96
N VAL A 189 -3.24 -24.76 -2.50
CA VAL A 189 -2.17 -24.21 -3.36
C VAL A 189 -1.44 -25.32 -4.13
N LEU A 190 -1.12 -26.43 -3.45
CA LEU A 190 -0.46 -27.59 -4.08
C LEU A 190 -1.37 -28.31 -5.09
N ARG A 191 -2.68 -28.33 -4.86
CA ARG A 191 -3.68 -28.85 -5.81
C ARG A 191 -3.78 -27.95 -7.04
N LEU A 192 -4.03 -26.66 -6.84
CA LEU A 192 -4.18 -25.65 -7.89
C LEU A 192 -2.91 -25.52 -8.76
N ALA A 193 -1.72 -25.65 -8.17
CA ALA A 193 -0.46 -25.68 -8.93
C ALA A 193 -0.40 -26.89 -9.89
N ARG A 194 -0.78 -28.09 -9.42
CA ARG A 194 -0.86 -29.29 -10.27
C ARG A 194 -1.95 -29.19 -11.33
N GLU A 195 -3.10 -28.62 -10.99
CA GLU A 195 -4.22 -28.39 -11.91
C GLU A 195 -3.82 -27.41 -13.03
N ARG A 196 -3.19 -26.28 -12.66
CA ARG A 196 -2.56 -25.32 -13.60
C ARG A 196 -1.54 -26.01 -14.51
N ASP A 197 -0.64 -26.82 -13.96
CA ASP A 197 0.42 -27.47 -14.72
C ASP A 197 -0.13 -28.56 -15.66
N ASN A 198 -1.18 -29.29 -15.24
CA ASN A 198 -1.92 -30.22 -16.10
C ASN A 198 -2.72 -29.51 -17.21
N ILE A 199 -3.24 -28.29 -16.96
CA ILE A 199 -3.89 -27.47 -17.98
C ILE A 199 -2.84 -26.93 -18.96
N TYR A 200 -1.69 -26.45 -18.48
CA TYR A 200 -0.58 -26.00 -19.31
C TYR A 200 -0.05 -27.13 -20.22
N LEU A 201 0.14 -28.34 -19.68
CA LEU A 201 0.53 -29.51 -20.47
C LEU A 201 -0.51 -29.89 -21.52
N ARG A 202 -1.82 -29.81 -21.21
CA ARG A 202 -2.90 -30.01 -22.19
C ARG A 202 -2.88 -28.95 -23.29
N LEU A 203 -2.68 -27.68 -22.95
CA LEU A 203 -2.59 -26.57 -23.91
C LEU A 203 -1.37 -26.71 -24.83
N VAL A 204 -0.20 -27.03 -24.30
CA VAL A 204 1.01 -27.30 -25.09
C VAL A 204 0.80 -28.52 -26.01
N SER A 205 0.18 -29.58 -25.51
CA SER A 205 -0.15 -30.76 -26.32
C SER A 205 -1.22 -30.52 -27.40
N ALA A 206 -2.04 -29.46 -27.27
CA ALA A 206 -3.00 -29.05 -28.29
C ALA A 206 -2.41 -28.05 -29.30
N ALA A 207 -1.43 -27.23 -28.87
CA ALA A 207 -0.76 -26.26 -29.71
C ALA A 207 0.30 -26.88 -30.65
N CYS A 208 0.86 -28.04 -30.30
CA CYS A 208 1.87 -28.75 -31.08
C CYS A 208 1.38 -30.11 -31.61
N PRO A 209 0.54 -30.14 -32.68
CA PRO A 209 0.08 -31.38 -33.32
C PRO A 209 1.16 -32.01 -34.22
N GLU A 210 2.30 -32.41 -33.65
CA GLU A 210 3.35 -33.12 -34.39
C GLU A 210 3.03 -34.62 -34.55
N SER A 211 3.05 -35.07 -35.81
CA SER A 211 3.14 -36.48 -36.25
C SER A 211 1.97 -37.42 -35.91
N VAL A 212 0.93 -37.40 -36.76
CA VAL A 212 0.08 -38.58 -37.04
C VAL A 212 0.13 -38.91 -38.53
N LEU A 213 1.34 -39.16 -39.04
CA LEU A 213 1.59 -39.75 -40.37
C LEU A 213 2.37 -41.07 -40.24
N SER A 214 1.89 -41.99 -39.41
CA SER A 214 2.49 -43.32 -39.21
C SER A 214 1.51 -44.37 -38.65
N GLN A 215 0.45 -44.70 -39.40
CA GLN A 215 -0.16 -46.04 -39.34
C GLN A 215 -0.50 -46.55 -40.75
N PRO A 216 -0.29 -47.84 -41.06
CA PRO A 216 -0.57 -48.41 -42.38
C PRO A 216 -2.02 -48.90 -42.47
N THR A 217 -2.87 -48.18 -43.21
CA THR A 217 -4.21 -48.66 -43.57
C THR A 217 -4.13 -49.73 -44.66
N PHE A 218 -4.42 -50.97 -44.28
CA PHE A 218 -4.52 -52.13 -45.16
C PHE A 218 -5.93 -52.27 -45.77
N SER A 219 -6.01 -52.97 -46.91
CA SER A 219 -7.23 -53.46 -47.59
C SER A 219 -8.19 -52.46 -48.26
N GLU A 220 -8.36 -52.67 -49.57
CA GLU A 220 -9.64 -52.87 -50.29
C GLU A 220 -10.75 -51.79 -50.15
N THR A 221 -11.25 -51.15 -51.22
CA THR A 221 -11.61 -51.70 -52.54
C THR A 221 -11.70 -50.62 -53.63
N LEU A 222 -11.37 -50.94 -54.88
CA LEU A 222 -11.98 -50.36 -56.09
C LEU A 222 -11.83 -51.34 -57.29
N PRO A 223 -12.78 -51.43 -58.25
CA PRO A 223 -12.85 -52.58 -59.15
C PRO A 223 -11.91 -52.55 -60.36
N SER A 224 -11.52 -53.74 -60.80
CA SER A 224 -10.81 -53.96 -62.07
C SER A 224 -11.69 -53.69 -63.29
N LEU A 225 -11.17 -52.95 -64.27
CA LEU A 225 -11.73 -52.89 -65.63
C LEU A 225 -10.61 -53.07 -66.66
N SER A 226 -10.62 -54.22 -67.34
CA SER A 226 -9.66 -54.59 -68.37
C SER A 226 -10.10 -54.12 -69.76
N LEU A 227 -9.21 -53.47 -70.52
CA LEU A 227 -9.42 -53.21 -71.95
C LEU A 227 -8.76 -54.30 -72.81
N PRO A 228 -9.47 -54.91 -73.77
CA PRO A 228 -8.86 -55.73 -74.83
C PRO A 228 -8.19 -54.88 -75.93
N LEU A 229 -7.14 -55.46 -76.50
CA LEU A 229 -6.41 -54.99 -77.67
C LEU A 229 -7.29 -54.66 -78.90
N LEU A 230 -7.11 -53.47 -79.48
CA LEU A 230 -7.40 -53.21 -80.90
C LEU A 230 -6.46 -52.12 -81.46
N THR A 231 -5.71 -52.45 -82.51
CA THR A 231 -4.67 -51.60 -83.10
C THR A 231 -5.12 -50.95 -84.43
N VAL A 232 -4.23 -50.15 -85.03
CA VAL A 232 -4.28 -49.62 -86.42
C VAL A 232 -5.10 -48.33 -86.66
N SER A 233 -5.87 -47.79 -85.71
CA SER A 233 -6.48 -46.44 -85.85
C SER A 233 -5.84 -45.32 -84.99
N LEU A 234 -4.75 -45.63 -84.27
CA LEU A 234 -4.30 -44.85 -83.11
C LEU A 234 -3.29 -43.72 -83.41
N LEU A 235 -2.72 -43.60 -84.61
CA LEU A 235 -1.62 -42.63 -84.84
C LEU A 235 -2.06 -41.15 -84.79
N SER A 236 -3.29 -40.83 -85.19
CA SER A 236 -3.88 -39.49 -85.01
C SER A 236 -4.55 -39.30 -83.64
N SER A 237 -5.03 -40.38 -83.01
CA SER A 237 -5.63 -40.33 -81.67
C SER A 237 -4.55 -40.10 -80.61
N ASN A 238 -3.52 -40.96 -80.58
CA ASN A 238 -2.41 -40.88 -79.63
C ASN A 238 -1.64 -39.55 -79.71
N THR A 239 -1.59 -38.89 -80.87
CA THR A 239 -0.90 -37.59 -81.00
C THR A 239 -1.71 -36.44 -80.42
N VAL A 240 -3.05 -36.49 -80.48
CA VAL A 240 -3.95 -35.56 -79.77
C VAL A 240 -3.98 -35.91 -78.27
N GLU A 241 -4.17 -37.18 -77.91
CA GLU A 241 -4.22 -37.64 -76.52
C GLU A 241 -2.90 -37.39 -75.78
N LEU A 242 -1.73 -37.54 -76.43
CA LEU A 242 -0.45 -37.12 -75.85
C LEU A 242 -0.28 -35.59 -75.77
N ALA A 243 -0.95 -34.82 -76.64
CA ALA A 243 -0.97 -33.36 -76.52
C ALA A 243 -1.87 -32.91 -75.35
N ASP A 244 -3.01 -33.58 -75.16
CA ASP A 244 -3.94 -33.32 -74.05
C ASP A 244 -3.38 -33.80 -72.71
N LEU A 245 -2.74 -34.97 -72.64
CA LEU A 245 -2.01 -35.40 -71.45
C LEU A 245 -0.83 -34.47 -71.14
N LYS A 246 -0.15 -33.91 -72.15
CA LYS A 246 0.88 -32.88 -71.94
C LYS A 246 0.30 -31.52 -71.55
N SER A 247 -0.91 -31.16 -71.98
CA SER A 247 -1.57 -29.92 -71.57
C SER A 247 -2.09 -30.03 -70.13
N GLN A 248 -2.67 -31.19 -69.76
CA GLN A 248 -3.04 -31.54 -68.39
C GLN A 248 -1.82 -31.58 -67.46
N LEU A 249 -0.69 -32.19 -67.89
CA LEU A 249 0.55 -32.17 -67.11
C LEU A 249 1.07 -30.74 -66.88
N ARG A 250 0.97 -29.84 -67.87
CA ARG A 250 1.32 -28.42 -67.71
C ARG A 250 0.37 -27.72 -66.75
N LYS A 251 -0.94 -27.97 -66.85
CA LYS A 251 -1.96 -27.39 -65.97
C LYS A 251 -1.76 -27.84 -64.52
N LEU A 252 -1.58 -29.14 -64.27
CA LEU A 252 -1.30 -29.69 -62.94
C LEU A 252 0.03 -29.19 -62.36
N ARG A 253 1.07 -28.96 -63.20
CA ARG A 253 2.31 -28.31 -62.76
C ARG A 253 2.07 -26.84 -62.38
N GLN A 254 1.32 -26.09 -63.19
CA GLN A 254 0.96 -24.71 -62.89
C GLN A 254 0.14 -24.62 -61.58
N GLU A 255 -0.88 -25.46 -61.42
CA GLU A 255 -1.69 -25.55 -60.20
C GLU A 255 -0.86 -25.94 -58.97
N LEU A 256 0.18 -26.78 -59.14
CA LEU A 256 1.12 -27.11 -58.07
C LEU A 256 2.05 -25.94 -57.73
N TYR A 257 2.54 -25.17 -58.71
CA TYR A 257 3.32 -23.96 -58.46
C TYR A 257 2.46 -22.88 -57.79
N GLU A 258 1.26 -22.60 -58.30
CA GLU A 258 0.30 -21.68 -57.69
C GLU A 258 -0.06 -22.13 -56.27
N SER A 259 -0.33 -23.42 -56.04
CA SER A 259 -0.56 -23.95 -54.69
C SER A 259 0.66 -23.83 -53.77
N SER A 260 1.88 -23.92 -54.29
CA SER A 260 3.12 -23.75 -53.52
C SER A 260 3.42 -22.28 -53.20
N GLU A 261 3.02 -21.35 -54.07
CA GLU A 261 3.14 -19.90 -53.89
C GLU A 261 2.12 -19.43 -52.84
N ASN A 262 0.84 -19.80 -52.98
CA ASN A 262 -0.20 -19.58 -51.96
C ASN A 262 0.18 -20.20 -50.60
N GLN A 263 0.82 -21.38 -50.57
CA GLN A 263 1.30 -22.00 -49.32
C GLN A 263 2.46 -21.22 -48.67
N LEU A 264 3.29 -20.54 -49.45
CA LEU A 264 4.34 -19.66 -48.93
C LEU A 264 3.74 -18.36 -48.38
N GLU A 265 2.84 -17.71 -49.12
CA GLU A 265 2.16 -16.49 -48.67
C GLU A 265 1.40 -16.71 -47.35
N LEU A 266 0.59 -17.77 -47.26
CA LEU A 266 -0.13 -18.12 -46.03
C LEU A 266 0.80 -18.46 -44.85
N ARG A 267 2.03 -18.90 -45.12
CA ARG A 267 3.04 -19.16 -44.09
C ARG A 267 3.69 -17.86 -43.61
N GLU A 268 4.02 -16.94 -44.52
CA GLU A 268 4.55 -15.62 -44.16
C GLU A 268 3.49 -14.78 -43.41
N GLU A 269 2.21 -14.87 -43.79
CA GLU A 269 1.11 -14.28 -43.01
C GLU A 269 1.00 -14.90 -41.60
N LEU A 270 1.09 -16.23 -41.48
CA LEU A 270 1.04 -16.91 -40.19
C LEU A 270 2.22 -16.51 -39.28
N ASP A 271 3.44 -16.51 -39.82
CA ASP A 271 4.64 -16.12 -39.06
C ASP A 271 4.60 -14.63 -38.67
N HIS A 272 4.04 -13.76 -39.52
CA HIS A 272 3.76 -12.36 -39.19
C HIS A 272 2.72 -12.22 -38.06
N LYS A 273 1.61 -12.97 -38.11
CA LYS A 273 0.58 -12.95 -37.06
C LYS A 273 1.06 -13.55 -35.73
N ASN A 274 1.92 -14.56 -35.77
CA ASN A 274 2.61 -15.08 -34.58
C ASN A 274 3.52 -14.02 -33.95
N ALA A 275 4.25 -13.25 -34.77
CA ALA A 275 5.11 -12.16 -34.31
C ALA A 275 4.32 -10.96 -33.75
N GLU A 276 3.12 -10.68 -34.25
CA GLU A 276 2.19 -9.71 -33.64
C GLU A 276 1.61 -10.23 -32.32
N TYR A 277 1.20 -11.50 -32.26
CA TYR A 277 0.66 -12.12 -31.05
C TYR A 277 1.67 -12.09 -29.90
N GLU A 278 2.94 -12.45 -30.13
CA GLU A 278 3.96 -12.44 -29.08
C GLU A 278 4.33 -11.02 -28.61
N LYS A 279 4.27 -10.00 -29.47
CA LYS A 279 4.38 -8.59 -29.04
C LYS A 279 3.24 -8.23 -28.08
N LEU A 280 1.99 -8.47 -28.49
CA LEU A 280 0.81 -8.22 -27.66
C LEU A 280 0.82 -9.05 -26.37
N ARG A 281 1.39 -10.25 -26.38
CA ARG A 281 1.55 -11.09 -25.18
C ARG A 281 2.57 -10.49 -24.21
N VAL A 282 3.70 -9.98 -24.69
CA VAL A 282 4.71 -9.29 -23.88
C VAL A 282 4.16 -7.96 -23.34
N GLU A 283 3.49 -7.17 -24.18
CA GLU A 283 2.81 -5.93 -23.76
C GLU A 283 1.77 -6.21 -22.67
N SER A 284 0.93 -7.24 -22.83
CA SER A 284 -0.04 -7.66 -21.81
C SER A 284 0.63 -8.06 -20.48
N GLN A 285 1.80 -8.71 -20.53
CA GLN A 285 2.59 -9.03 -19.32
C GLN A 285 3.16 -7.77 -18.65
N VAL A 286 3.58 -6.75 -19.42
CA VAL A 286 4.02 -5.46 -18.89
C VAL A 286 2.85 -4.73 -18.22
N TRP A 287 1.69 -4.62 -18.88
CA TRP A 287 0.48 -4.03 -18.30
C TRP A 287 0.03 -4.75 -17.02
N GLN A 288 0.15 -6.08 -16.94
CA GLN A 288 -0.14 -6.85 -15.72
C GLN A 288 0.88 -6.62 -14.60
N ALA A 289 2.15 -6.34 -14.91
CA ALA A 289 3.17 -5.98 -13.92
C ALA A 289 2.95 -4.55 -13.40
N GLU A 290 2.65 -3.61 -14.29
CA GLU A 290 2.35 -2.23 -13.93
C GLU A 290 1.05 -2.11 -13.11
N ALA A 291 0.01 -2.87 -13.45
CA ALA A 291 -1.21 -2.94 -12.65
C ALA A 291 -0.98 -3.48 -11.22
N LYS A 292 0.00 -4.37 -11.02
CA LYS A 292 0.40 -4.85 -9.69
C LYS A 292 1.16 -3.79 -8.91
N HIS A 293 2.14 -3.12 -9.53
CA HIS A 293 2.82 -1.99 -8.89
C HIS A 293 1.84 -0.85 -8.56
N ALA A 294 0.85 -0.58 -9.42
CA ALA A 294 -0.22 0.37 -9.15
C ALA A 294 -1.16 -0.05 -8.00
N ALA A 295 -1.24 -1.34 -7.66
CA ALA A 295 -1.88 -1.81 -6.43
C ALA A 295 -0.97 -1.58 -5.21
N GLU A 296 0.29 -2.00 -5.27
CA GLU A 296 1.30 -1.76 -4.22
C GLU A 296 1.41 -0.26 -3.84
N TYR A 297 1.26 0.66 -4.81
CA TYR A 297 1.23 2.10 -4.54
C TYR A 297 -0.06 2.61 -3.88
N ARG A 298 -1.21 1.95 -4.07
CA ARG A 298 -2.44 2.27 -3.32
C ARG A 298 -2.31 1.83 -1.87
N ASP A 299 -1.85 0.59 -1.65
CA ASP A 299 -1.66 0.04 -0.30
C ASP A 299 -0.71 0.93 0.54
N VAL A 300 0.40 1.39 -0.06
CA VAL A 300 1.33 2.34 0.58
C VAL A 300 0.74 3.74 0.74
N PHE A 301 -0.11 4.20 -0.18
CA PHE A 301 -0.78 5.50 -0.05
C PHE A 301 -1.80 5.50 1.10
N ASP A 302 -2.60 4.43 1.23
CA ASP A 302 -3.58 4.30 2.30
C ASP A 302 -2.90 4.12 3.67
N GLU A 303 -1.78 3.36 3.76
CA GLU A 303 -0.96 3.28 4.97
C GLU A 303 -0.36 4.66 5.37
N LEU A 304 0.07 5.46 4.39
CA LEU A 304 0.55 6.84 4.64
C LEU A 304 -0.60 7.78 5.05
N ARG A 305 -1.80 7.59 4.49
CA ARG A 305 -3.00 8.34 4.87
C ARG A 305 -3.41 8.05 6.31
N GLU A 306 -3.49 6.78 6.72
CA GLU A 306 -3.81 6.43 8.11
C GLU A 306 -2.79 7.03 9.09
N ARG A 307 -1.49 7.01 8.74
CA ARG A 307 -0.44 7.69 9.53
C ARG A 307 -0.65 9.19 9.63
N SER A 308 -1.08 9.86 8.56
CA SER A 308 -1.42 11.29 8.59
C SER A 308 -2.62 11.55 9.51
N GLU A 309 -3.72 10.80 9.32
CA GLU A 309 -4.91 10.94 10.16
C GLU A 309 -4.63 10.59 11.63
N MET A 310 -3.62 9.78 11.94
CA MET A 310 -3.15 9.53 13.31
C MET A 310 -2.25 10.64 13.85
N ALA A 311 -1.39 11.24 13.01
CA ALA A 311 -0.60 12.41 13.37
C ALA A 311 -1.51 13.59 13.75
N ASP A 312 -2.55 13.88 12.96
CA ASP A 312 -3.54 14.93 13.23
C ASP A 312 -4.23 14.73 14.60
N LYS A 313 -4.61 13.48 14.92
CA LYS A 313 -5.22 13.11 16.22
C LYS A 313 -4.24 13.37 17.37
N LEU A 314 -2.96 13.05 17.20
CA LEU A 314 -1.91 13.29 18.19
C LEU A 314 -1.57 14.78 18.34
N GLU A 315 -1.55 15.58 17.27
CA GLU A 315 -1.37 17.04 17.37
C GLU A 315 -2.52 17.70 18.14
N VAL A 316 -3.75 17.27 17.90
CA VAL A 316 -4.93 17.71 18.66
C VAL A 316 -4.85 17.32 20.14
N GLU A 317 -4.29 16.15 20.48
CA GLU A 317 -4.05 15.78 21.88
C GLU A 317 -2.91 16.59 22.52
N VAL A 318 -1.79 16.78 21.82
CA VAL A 318 -0.68 17.63 22.26
C VAL A 318 -1.16 19.07 22.50
N GLN A 319 -2.06 19.61 21.67
CA GLN A 319 -2.62 20.93 21.91
C GLN A 319 -3.51 20.97 23.16
N LYS A 320 -4.41 19.99 23.35
CA LYS A 320 -5.21 19.86 24.59
C LYS A 320 -4.34 19.75 25.85
N LEU A 321 -3.15 19.13 25.74
CA LEU A 321 -2.18 19.04 26.84
C LEU A 321 -1.44 20.36 27.09
N ARG A 322 -1.11 21.13 26.04
CA ARG A 322 -0.58 22.51 26.17
C ARG A 322 -1.58 23.45 26.83
N ASP A 323 -2.86 23.35 26.47
CA ASP A 323 -3.92 24.19 27.04
C ASP A 323 -4.08 23.89 28.55
N LYS A 324 -4.16 22.61 28.93
CA LYS A 324 -4.16 22.17 30.35
C LYS A 324 -2.91 22.60 31.12
N LEU A 325 -1.75 22.65 30.47
CA LEU A 325 -0.51 23.13 31.09
C LEU A 325 -0.59 24.64 31.37
N ALA A 326 -1.15 25.42 30.44
CA ALA A 326 -1.38 26.86 30.63
C ALA A 326 -2.37 27.14 31.76
N ASP A 327 -3.46 26.36 31.88
CA ASP A 327 -4.39 26.43 33.02
C ASP A 327 -3.69 26.10 34.34
N SER A 328 -2.83 25.07 34.36
CA SER A 328 -2.03 24.69 35.53
C SER A 328 -1.06 25.81 35.96
N ASP A 329 -0.37 26.44 35.01
CA ASP A 329 0.51 27.58 35.29
C ASP A 329 -0.27 28.82 35.77
N PHE A 330 -1.46 29.09 35.21
CA PHE A 330 -2.35 30.14 35.70
C PHE A 330 -2.80 29.89 37.16
N LEU A 331 -3.25 28.67 37.47
CA LEU A 331 -3.64 28.28 38.82
C LEU A 331 -2.45 28.36 39.80
N LYS A 332 -1.25 27.96 39.37
CA LYS A 332 -0.03 28.08 40.15
C LYS A 332 0.31 29.54 40.46
N ILE A 333 0.27 30.43 39.46
CA ILE A 333 0.44 31.89 39.66
C ILE A 333 -0.60 32.40 40.66
N ARG A 334 -1.87 32.00 40.51
CA ARG A 334 -2.95 32.44 41.41
C ARG A 334 -2.77 31.94 42.85
N VAL A 335 -2.21 30.75 43.05
CA VAL A 335 -1.83 30.22 44.37
C VAL A 335 -0.62 30.96 44.94
N GLU A 336 0.35 31.36 44.11
CA GLU A 336 1.50 32.17 44.55
C GLU A 336 1.07 33.59 44.96
N GLU A 337 0.15 34.23 44.23
CA GLU A 337 -0.52 35.49 44.62
C GLU A 337 -1.23 35.35 45.97
N LEU A 338 -2.13 34.37 46.12
CA LEU A 338 -2.89 34.17 47.36
C LEU A 338 -1.98 33.84 48.55
N ARG A 339 -0.82 33.22 48.33
CA ARG A 339 0.20 33.00 49.37
C ARG A 339 0.91 34.30 49.78
N GLU A 340 1.10 35.25 48.87
CA GLU A 340 1.62 36.58 49.18
C GLU A 340 0.56 37.44 49.91
N ASP A 341 -0.68 37.46 49.43
CA ASP A 341 -1.79 38.15 50.09
C ASP A 341 -1.95 37.67 51.55
N ASN A 342 -1.89 36.35 51.78
CA ASN A 342 -1.92 35.79 53.14
C ASN A 342 -0.70 36.20 53.98
N ARG A 343 0.53 36.23 53.41
CA ARG A 343 1.72 36.73 54.14
C ARG A 343 1.53 38.19 54.56
N MET A 344 1.07 39.05 53.66
CA MET A 344 0.79 40.47 53.95
C MET A 344 -0.31 40.63 55.03
N LEU A 345 -1.33 39.76 55.03
CA LEU A 345 -2.35 39.72 56.07
C LEU A 345 -1.79 39.27 57.43
N PHE A 346 -0.89 38.29 57.47
CA PHE A 346 -0.21 37.91 58.71
C PHE A 346 0.71 39.02 59.24
N GLU A 347 1.49 39.70 58.39
CA GLU A 347 2.33 40.84 58.80
C GLU A 347 1.47 42.01 59.35
N THR A 348 0.35 42.33 58.70
CA THR A 348 -0.56 43.38 59.20
C THR A 348 -1.27 42.99 60.49
N LYS A 349 -1.62 41.71 60.67
CA LYS A 349 -2.13 41.17 61.94
C LYS A 349 -1.09 41.31 63.06
N GLU A 350 0.16 40.91 62.83
CA GLU A 350 1.23 40.98 63.82
C GLU A 350 1.52 42.42 64.25
N MET A 351 1.55 43.38 63.30
CA MET A 351 1.66 44.81 63.62
C MET A 351 0.50 45.32 64.49
N LEU A 352 -0.74 44.90 64.21
CA LEU A 352 -1.91 45.29 65.01
C LEU A 352 -1.92 44.63 66.40
N GLU A 353 -1.43 43.39 66.52
CA GLU A 353 -1.25 42.71 67.80
C GLU A 353 -0.14 43.37 68.65
N GLU A 354 0.94 43.85 68.02
CA GLU A 354 1.93 44.71 68.68
C GLU A 354 1.34 46.05 69.15
N GLU A 355 0.53 46.74 68.33
CA GLU A 355 -0.12 48.00 68.73
C GLU A 355 -1.12 47.79 69.87
N LEU A 356 -1.91 46.72 69.81
CA LEU A 356 -2.80 46.29 70.90
C LEU A 356 -2.00 46.01 72.19
N LYS A 357 -0.84 45.35 72.09
CA LYS A 357 0.06 45.08 73.21
C LYS A 357 0.62 46.37 73.82
N LYS A 358 1.13 47.29 72.99
CA LYS A 358 1.64 48.61 73.43
C LYS A 358 0.55 49.45 74.11
N SER A 359 -0.69 49.35 73.62
CA SER A 359 -1.88 49.98 74.22
C SER A 359 -2.21 49.37 75.60
N ARG A 360 -2.19 48.02 75.71
CA ARG A 360 -2.38 47.30 76.99
C ARG A 360 -1.29 47.66 78.01
N GLU A 361 -0.01 47.64 77.63
CA GLU A 361 1.12 48.05 78.49
C GLU A 361 0.97 49.49 78.98
N SER A 362 0.47 50.40 78.13
CA SER A 362 0.18 51.78 78.51
C SER A 362 -1.00 51.89 79.48
N PHE A 363 -2.04 51.06 79.31
CA PHE A 363 -3.19 50.98 80.22
C PHE A 363 -2.81 50.43 81.59
N GLU A 364 -2.00 49.36 81.64
CA GLU A 364 -1.46 48.82 82.89
C GLU A 364 -0.64 49.87 83.64
N HIS A 365 0.22 50.63 82.96
CA HIS A 365 0.95 51.72 83.62
C HIS A 365 0.02 52.82 84.16
N VAL A 366 -1.06 53.16 83.44
CA VAL A 366 -2.10 54.07 83.96
C VAL A 366 -2.80 53.48 85.20
N MET A 367 -2.96 52.16 85.29
CA MET A 367 -3.51 51.50 86.49
C MET A 367 -2.53 51.48 87.66
N THR A 368 -1.22 51.27 87.43
CA THR A 368 -0.21 51.41 88.51
C THR A 368 -0.18 52.83 89.06
N LEU A 369 -0.23 53.85 88.19
CA LEU A 369 -0.30 55.26 88.61
C LEU A 369 -1.61 55.58 89.36
N LYS A 370 -2.76 55.03 88.95
CA LYS A 370 -4.02 55.18 89.70
C LYS A 370 -3.94 54.54 91.09
N TYR A 371 -3.34 53.35 91.21
CA TYR A 371 -3.12 52.68 92.50
C TYR A 371 -2.21 53.50 93.42
N GLU A 372 -1.11 54.05 92.90
CA GLU A 372 -0.25 54.97 93.65
C GLU A 372 -1.00 56.23 94.10
N ILE A 373 -1.79 56.85 93.22
CA ILE A 373 -2.63 58.01 93.57
C ILE A 373 -3.63 57.67 94.69
N ILE A 374 -4.25 56.48 94.67
CA ILE A 374 -5.15 56.02 95.74
C ILE A 374 -4.36 55.82 97.05
N LYS A 375 -3.20 55.16 97.00
CA LYS A 375 -2.32 54.96 98.16
C LYS A 375 -1.85 56.27 98.80
N TYR A 376 -1.48 57.27 97.98
CA TYR A 376 -1.11 58.60 98.49
C TYR A 376 -2.31 59.39 99.02
N LYS A 377 -3.50 59.25 98.42
CA LYS A 377 -4.74 59.80 98.98
C LYS A 377 -5.08 59.19 100.35
N GLN A 378 -4.95 57.87 100.49
CA GLN A 378 -5.17 57.20 101.78
C GLN A 378 -4.17 57.68 102.83
N LYS A 379 -2.87 57.70 102.52
CA LYS A 379 -1.86 58.24 103.45
C LYS A 379 -2.12 59.72 103.81
N LEU A 380 -2.67 60.51 102.89
CA LEU A 380 -3.07 61.89 103.18
C LEU A 380 -4.28 61.94 104.14
N THR A 381 -5.29 61.07 103.96
CA THR A 381 -6.42 61.00 104.90
C THR A 381 -5.97 60.53 106.29
N ASP A 382 -5.07 59.54 106.36
CA ASP A 382 -4.50 59.04 107.61
C ASP A 382 -3.78 60.18 108.37
N LEU A 383 -2.92 60.94 107.68
CA LEU A 383 -2.23 62.11 108.23
C LEU A 383 -3.19 63.24 108.64
N THR A 384 -4.33 63.43 107.95
CA THR A 384 -5.34 64.40 108.42
C THR A 384 -6.07 63.94 109.67
N LEU A 385 -6.36 62.64 109.80
CA LEU A 385 -6.96 62.06 111.00
C LEU A 385 -5.99 62.13 112.19
N GLU A 386 -4.72 61.81 112.00
CA GLU A 386 -3.65 61.97 113.01
C GLU A 386 -3.53 63.44 113.47
N ARG A 387 -3.43 64.39 112.53
CA ARG A 387 -3.37 65.83 112.82
C ARG A 387 -4.62 66.35 113.56
N ASP A 388 -5.79 65.76 113.31
CA ASP A 388 -7.06 66.15 113.93
C ASP A 388 -7.28 65.46 115.29
N ALA A 389 -6.76 64.24 115.48
CA ALA A 389 -6.60 63.61 116.79
C ALA A 389 -5.62 64.39 117.67
N ASP A 390 -4.46 64.79 117.14
CA ASP A 390 -3.52 65.70 117.81
C ASP A 390 -4.16 67.05 118.15
N ARG A 391 -5.07 67.56 117.30
CA ARG A 391 -5.81 68.79 117.63
C ARG A 391 -6.73 68.54 118.81
N SER A 392 -7.48 67.45 118.81
CA SER A 392 -8.37 67.06 119.91
C SER A 392 -7.60 66.81 121.22
N ALA A 393 -6.41 66.21 121.13
CA ALA A 393 -5.50 66.02 122.26
C ALA A 393 -4.93 67.34 122.78
N ARG A 394 -4.50 68.25 121.89
CA ARG A 394 -4.07 69.60 122.27
C ARG A 394 -5.21 70.43 122.86
N GLU A 395 -6.43 70.30 122.34
CA GLU A 395 -7.63 70.93 122.92
C GLU A 395 -8.01 70.34 124.28
N ALA A 396 -7.84 69.03 124.48
CA ALA A 396 -8.03 68.38 125.77
C ALA A 396 -6.99 68.87 126.79
N LEU A 397 -5.71 68.88 126.43
CA LEU A 397 -4.63 69.42 127.26
C LEU A 397 -4.79 70.91 127.54
N VAL A 398 -5.35 71.71 126.62
CA VAL A 398 -5.67 73.13 126.88
C VAL A 398 -6.85 73.27 127.86
N LYS A 399 -7.88 72.41 127.77
CA LYS A 399 -8.98 72.36 128.75
C LYS A 399 -8.49 71.92 130.12
N GLU A 400 -7.63 70.90 130.19
CA GLU A 400 -7.00 70.40 131.41
C GLU A 400 -6.07 71.45 132.03
N ASN A 401 -5.22 72.11 131.24
CA ASN A 401 -4.33 73.17 131.73
C ASN A 401 -5.13 74.40 132.22
N ALA A 402 -6.25 74.74 131.56
CA ALA A 402 -7.19 75.74 132.08
C ALA A 402 -7.87 75.30 133.39
N GLN A 403 -8.24 74.03 133.53
CA GLN A 403 -8.76 73.46 134.80
C GLN A 403 -7.69 73.46 135.90
N LEU A 404 -6.45 73.13 135.59
CA LEU A 404 -5.31 73.18 136.52
C LEU A 404 -4.97 74.61 136.94
N GLN A 405 -5.08 75.60 136.04
CA GLN A 405 -4.96 77.02 136.40
C GLN A 405 -6.13 77.50 137.28
N LEU A 406 -7.35 77.02 137.06
CA LEU A 406 -8.50 77.29 137.92
C LEU A 406 -8.39 76.58 139.29
N ALA A 407 -7.79 75.40 139.37
CA ALA A 407 -7.52 74.70 140.62
C ALA A 407 -6.39 75.37 141.41
N ALA A 408 -5.26 75.67 140.76
CA ALA A 408 -4.10 76.31 141.37
C ALA A 408 -4.40 77.71 141.95
N ASN A 409 -5.35 78.44 141.36
CA ASN A 409 -5.78 79.74 141.85
C ASN A 409 -6.78 79.69 143.04
N ASN A 410 -7.38 78.53 143.35
CA ASN A 410 -8.48 78.45 144.33
C ASN A 410 -8.17 77.72 145.65
N THR A 411 -7.09 76.93 145.73
CA THR A 411 -6.66 76.31 147.01
C THR A 411 -5.15 76.36 147.18
N SER A 412 -4.70 77.15 148.16
CA SER A 412 -3.32 77.16 148.65
C SER A 412 -3.21 76.46 150.01
N MET A 413 -2.07 75.82 150.23
CA MET A 413 -1.57 75.21 151.47
C MET A 413 -2.08 73.81 151.90
N HIS A 414 -1.07 72.99 152.25
CA HIS A 414 -1.04 71.99 153.33
C HIS A 414 -1.43 70.51 153.12
N MET A 415 -0.48 69.74 152.56
CA MET A 415 0.05 68.43 153.05
C MET A 415 -0.84 67.17 153.23
N ASP A 416 -0.43 66.13 152.49
CA ASP A 416 -0.15 64.73 152.93
C ASP A 416 -1.26 63.64 152.93
N LYS A 417 -0.77 62.40 152.77
CA LYS A 417 -1.31 61.06 153.15
C LYS A 417 -2.12 60.18 152.15
N SER A 418 -1.47 59.06 151.78
CA SER A 418 -1.99 57.66 151.74
C SER A 418 -2.61 57.00 150.49
N LEU A 419 -1.95 55.89 150.08
CA LEU A 419 -2.51 54.58 149.62
C LEU A 419 -3.17 54.50 148.21
N SER A 420 -3.06 53.39 147.43
CA SER A 420 -2.28 52.13 147.58
C SER A 420 -2.27 51.25 146.30
N ASN A 421 -1.15 50.54 146.05
CA ASN A 421 -0.98 49.32 145.21
C ASN A 421 -1.22 49.49 143.68
N VAL A 422 -0.77 48.63 142.75
CA VAL A 422 -0.30 47.21 142.75
C VAL A 422 0.91 47.00 141.79
N GLU A 423 1.90 46.18 142.21
CA GLU A 423 2.96 45.40 141.46
C GLU A 423 3.73 46.03 140.26
N ASN A 424 5.08 46.18 140.32
CA ASN A 424 6.20 45.19 140.26
C ASN A 424 6.61 44.80 138.82
N SER A 425 7.82 45.12 138.32
CA SER A 425 9.20 44.71 138.71
C SER A 425 9.67 43.50 137.86
N CYS A 426 10.66 43.56 136.96
CA CYS A 426 12.05 44.04 136.98
C CYS A 426 13.07 42.90 137.30
N CYS A 427 14.36 43.13 137.05
CA CYS A 427 15.35 42.12 136.68
C CYS A 427 16.20 41.53 137.83
N SER A 428 16.75 40.33 137.57
CA SER A 428 18.11 39.85 137.90
C SER A 428 18.77 40.07 139.28
N GLY A 429 19.41 39.01 139.81
CA GLY A 429 20.80 39.11 140.30
C GLY A 429 21.09 38.85 141.79
N ASP A 430 21.49 37.60 142.08
CA ASP A 430 22.56 37.15 143.00
C ASP A 430 22.75 37.64 144.46
N SER A 431 23.05 36.64 145.31
CA SER A 431 24.15 36.60 146.33
C SER A 431 23.86 36.47 147.85
N ASN A 432 23.97 35.22 148.33
CA ASN A 432 24.85 34.71 149.42
C ASN A 432 24.71 35.08 150.94
N LEU A 433 24.91 34.04 151.76
CA LEU A 433 25.56 33.96 153.10
C LEU A 433 24.78 34.16 154.43
N SER A 434 24.30 33.04 154.99
CA SER A 434 24.60 32.53 156.37
C SER A 434 23.88 31.16 156.53
N GLN A 435 24.43 30.06 157.11
CA GLN A 435 25.38 29.80 158.20
C GLN A 435 24.74 29.78 159.60
N GLU A 436 24.87 28.63 160.28
CA GLU A 436 24.64 28.39 161.73
C GLU A 436 23.21 28.58 162.31
N LEU A 437 22.37 27.52 162.21
CA LEU A 437 21.77 26.81 163.39
C LEU A 437 20.76 25.67 163.04
N MET A 438 21.22 24.53 162.49
CA MET A 438 20.44 23.26 162.63
C MET A 438 21.27 21.95 162.59
N ASN A 439 22.55 21.99 162.99
CA ASN A 439 23.51 20.87 162.92
C ASN A 439 23.18 19.61 163.75
N SER A 440 21.98 19.50 164.34
CA SER A 440 21.49 18.29 165.03
C SER A 440 20.63 17.39 164.14
N LEU A 441 19.85 17.96 163.21
CA LEU A 441 19.04 17.17 162.24
C LEU A 441 19.88 16.70 161.04
N GLN A 442 20.93 17.45 160.68
CA GLN A 442 21.84 17.19 159.56
C GLN A 442 22.34 15.73 159.49
N ASN A 443 22.66 15.11 160.63
CA ASN A 443 23.31 13.79 160.67
C ASN A 443 22.41 12.59 160.31
N THR A 444 21.09 12.75 160.33
CA THR A 444 20.15 11.74 159.81
C THR A 444 19.88 11.96 158.33
N VAL A 445 19.74 13.23 157.92
CA VAL A 445 19.57 13.67 156.54
C VAL A 445 20.78 13.27 155.67
N LEU A 446 22.02 13.55 156.12
CA LEU A 446 23.26 13.22 155.40
C LEU A 446 23.41 11.73 155.02
N LYS A 447 22.83 10.80 155.80
CA LYS A 447 22.86 9.36 155.49
C LYS A 447 21.85 8.96 154.41
N LEU A 448 20.76 9.71 154.27
CA LEU A 448 19.82 9.58 153.16
C LEU A 448 20.34 10.35 151.94
N GLU A 449 20.88 11.56 152.10
CA GLU A 449 21.53 12.33 151.04
C GLU A 449 22.69 11.58 150.41
N SER A 450 23.57 10.92 151.19
CA SER A 450 24.67 10.14 150.63
C SER A 450 24.19 8.93 149.77
N LYS A 451 22.98 8.42 150.03
CA LYS A 451 22.33 7.42 149.15
C LYS A 451 21.61 8.09 147.98
N ASN A 452 20.90 9.19 148.19
CA ASN A 452 20.21 9.95 147.14
C ASN A 452 21.19 10.55 146.13
N GLN A 453 22.37 11.03 146.54
CA GLN A 453 23.42 11.51 145.65
C GLN A 453 24.02 10.38 144.81
N ARG A 454 24.14 9.16 145.36
CA ARG A 454 24.60 7.99 144.58
C ARG A 454 23.55 7.49 143.60
N LEU A 455 22.26 7.53 143.99
CA LEU A 455 21.16 7.20 143.10
C LEU A 455 20.93 8.29 142.03
N SER A 456 21.07 9.57 142.39
CA SER A 456 21.07 10.70 141.45
C SER A 456 22.23 10.54 140.48
N ALA A 457 23.48 10.46 140.94
CA ALA A 457 24.63 10.32 140.04
C ALA A 457 24.52 9.12 139.09
N ALA A 458 23.93 8.00 139.53
CA ALA A 458 23.62 6.87 138.64
C ALA A 458 22.49 7.20 137.63
N LEU A 459 21.41 7.84 138.08
CA LEU A 459 20.33 8.32 137.21
C LEU A 459 20.86 9.34 136.19
N ASP A 460 21.60 10.35 136.63
CA ASP A 460 22.25 11.38 135.83
C ASP A 460 23.22 10.76 134.82
N GLN A 461 23.98 9.72 135.19
CA GLN A 461 24.83 8.98 134.26
C GLN A 461 23.99 8.24 133.21
N THR A 462 22.96 7.49 133.60
CA THR A 462 22.06 6.82 132.64
C THR A 462 21.27 7.80 131.77
N ALA A 463 20.91 8.97 132.29
CA ALA A 463 20.23 10.03 131.55
C ALA A 463 21.15 10.65 130.50
N ASN A 464 22.44 10.84 130.81
CA ASN A 464 23.44 11.27 129.83
C ASN A 464 23.71 10.19 128.76
N GLU A 465 23.75 8.90 129.12
CA GLU A 465 23.85 7.81 128.15
C GLU A 465 22.61 7.74 127.23
N ILE A 466 21.40 7.84 127.80
CA ILE A 466 20.15 7.91 127.02
C ILE A 466 20.13 9.13 126.10
N LEU A 467 20.54 10.31 126.59
CA LEU A 467 20.55 11.55 125.82
C LEU A 467 21.65 11.56 124.75
N GLN A 468 22.74 10.80 124.93
CA GLN A 468 23.71 10.54 123.86
C GLN A 468 23.14 9.57 122.82
N LEU A 469 22.56 8.44 123.25
CA LEU A 469 21.89 7.49 122.35
C LEU A 469 20.74 8.14 121.56
N GLU A 470 20.03 9.13 122.11
CA GLU A 470 19.04 9.93 121.38
C GLU A 470 19.66 10.85 120.31
N LYS A 471 20.84 11.43 120.56
CA LYS A 471 21.58 12.20 119.55
C LYS A 471 22.06 11.28 118.43
N ASP A 472 22.70 10.16 118.79
CA ASP A 472 23.24 9.20 117.85
C ASP A 472 22.11 8.60 116.98
N LYS A 473 20.96 8.29 117.59
CA LYS A 473 19.72 7.86 116.90
C LYS A 473 19.12 8.94 115.98
N LYS A 474 19.23 10.23 116.33
CA LYS A 474 18.81 11.34 115.46
C LYS A 474 19.78 11.55 114.30
N GLN A 475 21.09 11.46 114.54
CA GLN A 475 22.11 11.51 113.49
C GLN A 475 21.96 10.33 112.51
N LEU A 476 21.82 9.10 113.01
CA LEU A 476 21.55 7.92 112.19
C LEU A 476 20.24 7.99 111.42
N ARG A 477 19.23 8.71 111.93
CA ARG A 477 18.01 9.00 111.16
C ARG A 477 18.27 9.97 110.03
N LEU A 478 18.91 11.10 110.31
CA LEU A 478 19.23 12.11 109.29
C LEU A 478 20.09 11.51 108.17
N THR A 479 21.12 10.72 108.50
CA THR A 479 21.95 10.06 107.48
C THR A 479 21.20 8.97 106.71
N LEU A 480 20.19 8.33 107.28
CA LEU A 480 19.30 7.42 106.53
C LEU A 480 18.33 8.19 105.62
N GLU A 481 17.85 9.36 106.04
CA GLU A 481 16.98 10.24 105.27
C GLU A 481 17.75 10.83 104.07
N GLU A 482 18.96 11.36 104.29
CA GLU A 482 19.89 11.84 103.26
C GLU A 482 20.26 10.72 102.25
N MET A 483 20.59 9.51 102.73
CA MET A 483 20.90 8.37 101.86
C MET A 483 19.70 7.86 101.07
N LEU A 484 18.46 8.03 101.58
CA LEU A 484 17.24 7.69 100.86
C LEU A 484 16.93 8.72 99.76
N ASP A 485 17.10 10.01 100.05
CA ASP A 485 16.95 11.08 99.06
C ASP A 485 18.00 10.97 97.94
N GLU A 486 19.27 10.67 98.27
CA GLU A 486 20.31 10.38 97.27
C GLU A 486 19.97 9.16 96.41
N LEU A 487 19.48 8.07 97.03
CA LEU A 487 19.07 6.86 96.32
C LEU A 487 17.88 7.13 95.40
N GLN A 488 16.85 7.84 95.87
CA GLN A 488 15.69 8.19 95.06
C GLN A 488 16.09 9.10 93.88
N SER A 489 16.89 10.12 94.15
CA SER A 489 17.39 11.01 93.09
C SER A 489 18.33 10.29 92.10
N SER A 490 18.98 9.19 92.50
CA SER A 490 19.73 8.31 91.62
C SER A 490 18.80 7.42 90.76
N VAL A 491 17.73 6.89 91.34
CA VAL A 491 16.69 6.13 90.62
C VAL A 491 16.01 7.00 89.57
N GLU A 492 15.60 8.23 89.92
CA GLU A 492 14.98 9.19 89.00
C GLU A 492 15.88 9.46 87.78
N LYS A 493 17.15 9.78 88.00
CA LYS A 493 18.15 9.96 86.92
C LYS A 493 18.31 8.72 86.04
N ASN A 494 18.28 7.52 86.62
CA ASN A 494 18.34 6.27 85.85
C ASN A 494 17.07 6.06 85.01
N THR A 495 15.88 6.41 85.51
CA THR A 495 14.64 6.33 84.71
C THR A 495 14.63 7.34 83.55
N GLU A 496 15.14 8.56 83.77
CA GLU A 496 15.27 9.56 82.71
C GLU A 496 16.28 9.14 81.63
N LEU A 497 17.43 8.59 82.02
CA LEU A 497 18.40 7.99 81.10
C LEU A 497 17.82 6.82 80.31
N HIS A 498 17.00 5.96 80.94
CA HIS A 498 16.29 4.89 80.23
C HIS A 498 15.27 5.41 79.21
N HIS A 499 14.54 6.49 79.54
CA HIS A 499 13.65 7.14 78.58
C HIS A 499 14.41 7.76 77.39
N LEU A 500 15.52 8.45 77.65
CA LEU A 500 16.38 9.00 76.60
C LEU A 500 16.97 7.90 75.69
N LEU A 501 17.40 6.77 76.27
CA LEU A 501 17.89 5.62 75.51
C LEU A 501 16.80 4.98 74.63
N ASN A 502 15.59 4.80 75.18
CA ASN A 502 14.45 4.26 74.41
C ASN A 502 14.06 5.19 73.25
N ASN A 503 13.98 6.51 73.50
CA ASN A 503 13.69 7.50 72.46
C ASN A 503 14.75 7.45 71.35
N ALA A 504 16.04 7.40 71.71
CA ALA A 504 17.15 7.32 70.76
C ALA A 504 17.13 5.99 69.95
N LEU A 505 16.72 4.87 70.56
CA LEU A 505 16.53 3.60 69.85
C LEU A 505 15.35 3.67 68.87
N GLU A 506 14.25 4.35 69.24
CA GLU A 506 13.09 4.51 68.36
C GLU A 506 13.37 5.45 67.18
N GLU A 507 14.12 6.53 67.39
CA GLU A 507 14.63 7.38 66.29
C GLU A 507 15.60 6.61 65.39
N ASN A 508 16.53 5.83 65.95
CA ASN A 508 17.42 4.97 65.16
C ASN A 508 16.66 3.90 64.36
N LYS A 509 15.51 3.43 64.85
CA LYS A 509 14.62 2.57 64.08
C LYS A 509 13.96 3.34 62.94
N LYS A 510 13.32 4.48 63.21
CA LYS A 510 12.67 5.34 62.21
C LYS A 510 13.62 5.73 61.08
N ILE A 511 14.85 6.15 61.41
CA ILE A 511 15.90 6.47 60.42
C ILE A 511 16.20 5.26 59.53
N ARG A 512 16.36 4.06 60.12
CA ARG A 512 16.64 2.83 59.37
C ARG A 512 15.48 2.42 58.47
N ASP A 513 14.25 2.53 58.97
CA ASP A 513 13.03 2.24 58.21
C ASP A 513 12.95 3.20 56.99
N THR A 514 13.12 4.52 57.18
CA THR A 514 13.15 5.50 56.07
C THR A 514 14.33 5.30 55.10
N LEU A 515 15.47 4.78 55.56
CA LEU A 515 16.62 4.52 54.71
C LEU A 515 16.40 3.27 53.84
N ASN A 516 15.67 2.27 54.34
CA ASN A 516 15.19 1.14 53.54
C ASN A 516 14.15 1.58 52.50
N GLU A 517 13.18 2.43 52.87
CA GLU A 517 12.18 2.98 51.94
C GLU A 517 12.85 3.77 50.78
N LEU A 518 13.83 4.62 51.11
CA LEU A 518 14.62 5.35 50.09
C LEU A 518 15.48 4.43 49.23
N GLN A 519 15.97 3.31 49.77
CA GLN A 519 16.70 2.30 49.00
C GLN A 519 15.76 1.57 48.02
N GLU A 520 14.60 1.10 48.48
CA GLU A 520 13.60 0.45 47.61
C GLU A 520 13.08 1.39 46.51
N GLU A 521 12.85 2.67 46.82
CA GLU A 521 12.45 3.65 45.80
C GLU A 521 13.58 4.00 44.82
N SER A 522 14.84 4.05 45.28
CA SER A 522 16.02 4.19 44.41
C SER A 522 16.17 2.99 43.46
N ASP A 523 16.07 1.77 43.99
CA ASP A 523 16.22 0.54 43.20
C ASP A 523 15.07 0.37 42.20
N LYS A 524 13.84 0.71 42.60
CA LYS A 524 12.68 0.80 41.70
C LYS A 524 12.91 1.82 40.58
N GLN A 525 13.36 3.04 40.89
CA GLN A 525 13.70 4.03 39.86
C GLN A 525 14.83 3.55 38.93
N SER A 526 15.76 2.72 39.42
CA SER A 526 16.81 2.12 38.57
C SER A 526 16.23 1.10 37.58
N LEU A 527 15.25 0.30 38.03
CA LEU A 527 14.55 -0.70 37.21
C LEU A 527 13.65 -0.03 36.16
N ASP A 528 12.89 1.00 36.56
CA ASP A 528 12.03 1.77 35.65
C ASP A 528 12.87 2.42 34.53
N ARG A 529 14.02 3.03 34.87
CA ARG A 529 14.99 3.57 33.89
C ARG A 529 15.57 2.48 32.98
N ALA A 530 15.86 1.30 33.49
CA ALA A 530 16.36 0.19 32.67
C ALA A 530 15.31 -0.30 31.65
N VAL A 531 14.03 -0.33 32.05
CA VAL A 531 12.90 -0.62 31.15
C VAL A 531 12.71 0.48 30.10
N GLU A 532 12.87 1.76 30.46
CA GLU A 532 12.84 2.87 29.50
C GLU A 532 13.99 2.79 28.49
N CYS A 533 15.23 2.54 28.93
CA CYS A 533 16.37 2.31 28.05
C CYS A 533 16.11 1.15 27.07
N SER A 534 15.49 0.05 27.52
CA SER A 534 15.14 -1.07 26.62
C SER A 534 14.04 -0.70 25.61
N LYS A 535 13.11 0.21 25.95
CA LYS A 535 12.11 0.72 25.00
C LYS A 535 12.76 1.63 23.96
N ILE A 536 13.62 2.55 24.40
CA ILE A 536 14.39 3.46 23.52
C ILE A 536 15.20 2.66 22.51
N LEU A 537 15.98 1.66 22.96
CA LEU A 537 16.83 0.84 22.09
C LEU A 537 16.03 0.03 21.05
N ASN A 538 14.78 -0.36 21.37
CA ASN A 538 13.88 -0.98 20.40
C ASN A 538 13.30 0.03 19.40
N LEU A 539 12.97 1.25 19.84
CA LEU A 539 12.53 2.33 18.95
C LEU A 539 13.65 2.81 18.02
N GLU A 540 14.89 2.90 18.50
CA GLU A 540 16.08 3.22 17.70
C GLU A 540 16.28 2.21 16.56
N LYS A 541 16.16 0.90 16.85
CA LYS A 541 16.18 -0.16 15.83
C LYS A 541 15.04 -0.01 14.81
N GLN A 542 13.83 0.31 15.27
CA GLN A 542 12.68 0.49 14.39
C GLN A 542 12.87 1.68 13.44
N VAL A 543 13.37 2.82 13.97
CA VAL A 543 13.74 4.00 13.19
C VAL A 543 14.87 3.69 12.19
N GLU A 544 15.85 2.87 12.56
CA GLU A 544 16.90 2.45 11.64
C GLU A 544 16.37 1.53 10.52
N SER A 545 15.47 0.59 10.80
CA SER A 545 14.80 -0.19 9.73
C SER A 545 14.02 0.70 8.78
N SER A 546 13.19 1.63 9.27
CA SER A 546 12.45 2.57 8.41
C SER A 546 13.38 3.52 7.63
N SER A 547 14.55 3.86 8.18
CA SER A 547 15.60 4.62 7.50
C SER A 547 16.23 3.83 6.34
N GLN A 548 16.42 2.52 6.51
CA GLN A 548 16.89 1.62 5.44
C GLN A 548 15.83 1.41 4.36
N GLU A 549 14.56 1.27 4.73
CA GLU A 549 13.44 1.18 3.78
C GLU A 549 13.25 2.48 2.99
N LYS A 550 13.31 3.66 3.64
CA LYS A 550 13.27 4.95 2.94
C LYS A 550 14.39 5.06 1.88
N LYS A 551 15.59 4.56 2.18
CA LYS A 551 16.71 4.48 1.21
C LYS A 551 16.47 3.45 0.09
N ARG A 552 15.66 2.42 0.32
CA ARG A 552 15.22 1.45 -0.71
C ARG A 552 14.16 2.08 -1.63
N TYR A 553 13.15 2.72 -1.06
CA TYR A 553 12.10 3.43 -1.83
C TYR A 553 12.68 4.56 -2.67
N GLN A 554 13.63 5.33 -2.16
CA GLN A 554 14.25 6.42 -2.91
C GLN A 554 15.01 5.90 -4.16
N ARG A 555 15.74 4.79 -4.07
CA ARG A 555 16.38 4.15 -5.25
C ARG A 555 15.36 3.59 -6.25
N LEU A 556 14.21 3.11 -5.77
CA LEU A 556 13.11 2.65 -6.63
C LEU A 556 12.47 3.82 -7.37
N TYR A 557 12.23 4.93 -6.69
CA TYR A 557 11.75 6.18 -7.28
C TYR A 557 12.73 6.70 -8.35
N GLU A 558 14.03 6.79 -8.03
CA GLU A 558 15.09 7.15 -8.98
C GLU A 558 15.12 6.21 -10.20
N SER A 559 14.97 4.88 -9.99
CA SER A 559 14.89 3.87 -11.05
C SER A 559 13.62 3.97 -11.92
N MET A 560 12.51 4.47 -11.38
CA MET A 560 11.28 4.70 -12.14
C MET A 560 11.33 6.02 -12.90
N GLN A 561 11.82 7.09 -12.29
CA GLN A 561 11.98 8.38 -12.96
C GLN A 561 12.90 8.25 -14.18
N MET A 562 14.07 7.59 -14.04
CA MET A 562 14.94 7.29 -15.18
C MET A 562 14.25 6.44 -16.26
N ARG A 563 13.24 5.61 -15.93
CA ARG A 563 12.48 4.83 -16.92
C ARG A 563 11.40 5.68 -17.60
N ALA A 564 10.73 6.57 -16.87
CA ALA A 564 9.78 7.52 -17.43
C ALA A 564 10.47 8.48 -18.42
N GLU A 565 11.61 9.07 -18.04
CA GLU A 565 12.41 9.96 -18.89
C GLU A 565 12.91 9.26 -20.17
N ASN A 566 13.32 7.98 -20.07
CA ASN A 566 13.65 7.17 -21.25
C ASN A 566 12.43 6.89 -22.14
N LEU A 567 11.25 6.62 -21.57
CA LEU A 567 10.02 6.39 -22.32
C LEU A 567 9.53 7.67 -23.01
N GLU A 568 9.61 8.84 -22.37
CA GLU A 568 9.33 10.13 -22.99
C GLU A 568 10.28 10.40 -24.16
N SER A 569 11.58 10.12 -24.02
CA SER A 569 12.55 10.25 -25.11
C SER A 569 12.22 9.33 -26.29
N ILE A 570 11.84 8.07 -26.04
CA ILE A 570 11.43 7.12 -27.09
C ILE A 570 10.12 7.57 -27.78
N LEU A 571 9.16 8.10 -27.02
CA LEU A 571 7.91 8.66 -27.56
C LEU A 571 8.18 9.90 -28.43
N GLU A 572 9.12 10.77 -28.04
CA GLU A 572 9.52 11.92 -28.84
C GLU A 572 10.23 11.52 -30.14
N GLU A 573 11.08 10.48 -30.12
CA GLU A 573 11.69 9.90 -31.32
C GLU A 573 10.64 9.28 -32.26
N ARG A 574 9.69 8.51 -31.73
CA ARG A 574 8.59 7.94 -32.52
C ARG A 574 7.63 9.01 -33.05
N GLY A 575 7.38 10.09 -32.30
CA GLY A 575 6.64 11.26 -32.79
C GLY A 575 7.30 11.86 -34.02
N LYS A 576 8.60 12.17 -33.94
CA LYS A 576 9.42 12.66 -35.07
C LYS A 576 9.45 11.71 -36.27
N GLU A 577 9.32 10.41 -36.03
CA GLU A 577 9.26 9.39 -37.09
C GLU A 577 7.88 9.32 -37.77
N ILE A 578 6.79 9.44 -36.99
CA ILE A 578 5.42 9.57 -37.50
C ILE A 578 5.27 10.85 -38.33
N GLU A 579 5.86 11.97 -37.91
CA GLU A 579 5.89 13.22 -38.69
C GLU A 579 6.55 13.04 -40.06
N ARG A 580 7.71 12.35 -40.13
CA ARG A 580 8.36 12.00 -41.41
C ARG A 580 7.46 11.15 -42.30
N TYR A 581 6.78 10.15 -41.74
CA TYR A 581 5.86 9.31 -42.52
C TYR A 581 4.64 10.10 -43.02
N ALA A 582 4.09 11.03 -42.22
CA ALA A 582 3.02 11.93 -42.65
C ALA A 582 3.47 12.86 -43.80
N GLU A 583 4.70 13.38 -43.74
CA GLU A 583 5.26 14.20 -44.82
C GLU A 583 5.55 13.38 -46.10
N ILE A 584 6.03 12.14 -45.97
CA ILE A 584 6.18 11.21 -47.09
C ILE A 584 4.82 10.89 -47.74
N LEU A 585 3.77 10.64 -46.95
CA LEU A 585 2.41 10.39 -47.46
C LEU A 585 1.85 11.61 -48.20
N LYS A 586 2.03 12.81 -47.65
CA LYS A 586 1.66 14.07 -48.31
C LYS A 586 2.36 14.23 -49.67
N ASN A 587 3.69 14.02 -49.70
CA ASN A 587 4.49 14.08 -50.94
C ASN A 587 4.05 13.01 -51.96
N TYR A 588 3.61 11.83 -51.49
CA TYR A 588 3.06 10.77 -52.34
C TYR A 588 1.71 11.18 -52.97
N ASP A 589 0.79 11.75 -52.20
CA ASP A 589 -0.51 12.20 -52.75
C ASP A 589 -0.35 13.42 -53.68
N GLU A 590 0.57 14.36 -53.40
CA GLU A 590 0.95 15.43 -54.35
C GLU A 590 1.53 14.85 -55.66
N THR A 591 2.38 13.82 -55.58
CA THR A 591 2.93 13.11 -56.74
C THR A 591 1.83 12.37 -57.53
N LYS A 592 0.86 11.79 -56.84
CA LYS A 592 -0.30 11.06 -57.39
C LYS A 592 -1.28 12.00 -58.09
N GLU A 593 -1.49 13.21 -57.56
CA GLU A 593 -2.16 14.31 -58.24
C GLU A 593 -1.44 14.70 -59.54
N LEU A 594 -0.12 14.90 -59.51
CA LEU A 594 0.67 15.20 -60.71
C LEU A 594 0.56 14.09 -61.77
N LYS A 595 0.60 12.81 -61.36
CA LYS A 595 0.42 11.65 -62.24
C LYS A 595 -0.99 11.59 -62.84
N ARG A 596 -2.05 11.92 -62.10
CA ARG A 596 -3.42 12.06 -62.66
C ARG A 596 -3.48 13.18 -63.71
N LYS A 597 -2.94 14.36 -63.38
CA LYS A 597 -2.97 15.55 -64.25
C LYS A 597 -2.21 15.32 -65.57
N THR A 598 -1.07 14.63 -65.53
CA THR A 598 -0.26 14.30 -66.73
C THR A 598 -0.85 13.16 -67.56
N SER A 599 -1.22 12.03 -66.95
CA SER A 599 -1.80 10.88 -67.67
C SER A 599 -3.14 11.21 -68.33
N GLY A 600 -4.02 11.97 -67.65
CA GLY A 600 -5.28 12.44 -68.21
C GLY A 600 -5.11 13.34 -69.45
N GLY A 601 -4.00 14.08 -69.54
CA GLY A 601 -3.63 14.84 -70.73
C GLY A 601 -3.33 13.93 -71.93
N TYR A 602 -2.36 13.03 -71.78
CA TYR A 602 -1.94 12.13 -72.87
C TYR A 602 -3.06 11.23 -73.40
N VAL A 603 -3.91 10.69 -72.51
CA VAL A 603 -5.05 9.84 -72.92
C VAL A 603 -6.09 10.63 -73.73
N ASN A 604 -6.37 11.88 -73.34
CA ASN A 604 -7.32 12.75 -74.04
C ASN A 604 -6.78 13.19 -75.42
N GLU A 605 -5.48 13.46 -75.50
CA GLU A 605 -4.81 13.81 -76.76
C GLU A 605 -4.81 12.64 -77.76
N ASN A 606 -4.50 11.42 -77.30
CA ASN A 606 -4.61 10.21 -78.12
C ASN A 606 -6.06 9.88 -78.50
N ALA A 607 -7.03 10.02 -77.61
CA ALA A 607 -8.44 9.79 -77.94
C ALA A 607 -8.92 10.73 -79.06
N ARG A 608 -8.50 12.01 -79.04
CA ARG A 608 -8.79 12.98 -80.10
C ARG A 608 -8.10 12.64 -81.42
N SER A 609 -6.86 12.15 -81.40
CA SER A 609 -6.15 11.75 -82.62
C SER A 609 -6.81 10.52 -83.26
N LEU A 610 -7.17 9.52 -82.43
CA LEU A 610 -7.87 8.31 -82.88
C LEU A 610 -9.23 8.64 -83.49
N CYS A 611 -10.04 9.49 -82.83
CA CYS A 611 -11.35 9.91 -83.36
C CYS A 611 -11.22 10.64 -84.71
N LYS A 612 -10.23 11.52 -84.89
CA LYS A 612 -9.97 12.18 -86.18
C LYS A 612 -9.61 11.18 -87.29
N ASN A 613 -8.83 10.15 -86.95
CA ASN A 613 -8.46 9.10 -87.90
C ASN A 613 -9.65 8.18 -88.23
N LEU A 614 -10.52 7.89 -87.25
CA LEU A 614 -11.75 7.11 -87.44
C LEU A 614 -12.76 7.82 -88.35
N ILE A 615 -12.92 9.13 -88.20
CA ILE A 615 -13.76 9.97 -89.07
C ILE A 615 -13.25 9.91 -90.52
N LYS A 616 -11.95 10.17 -90.74
CA LYS A 616 -11.33 10.07 -92.08
C LYS A 616 -11.43 8.66 -92.68
N GLY A 617 -11.28 7.62 -91.87
CA GLY A 617 -11.48 6.24 -92.30
C GLY A 617 -12.92 5.98 -92.78
N LYS A 618 -13.91 6.56 -92.10
CA LYS A 618 -15.32 6.49 -92.50
C LYS A 618 -15.59 7.28 -93.79
N GLU A 619 -15.08 8.51 -93.89
CA GLU A 619 -15.20 9.36 -95.09
C GLU A 619 -14.64 8.63 -96.34
N ASN A 620 -13.43 8.06 -96.22
CA ASN A 620 -12.82 7.26 -97.28
C ASN A 620 -13.64 6.00 -97.63
N LEU A 621 -14.24 5.31 -96.65
CA LEU A 621 -15.10 4.15 -96.90
C LEU A 621 -16.39 4.54 -97.63
N GLU A 622 -16.98 5.70 -97.28
CA GLU A 622 -18.18 6.22 -97.90
C GLU A 622 -17.91 6.63 -99.36
N GLU A 623 -16.82 7.34 -99.63
CA GLU A 623 -16.36 7.66 -100.99
C GLU A 623 -16.08 6.41 -101.84
N ASN A 624 -15.38 5.41 -101.28
CA ASN A 624 -15.15 4.13 -101.96
C ASN A 624 -16.46 3.38 -102.25
N SER A 625 -17.47 3.47 -101.37
CA SER A 625 -18.78 2.86 -101.62
C SER A 625 -19.54 3.55 -102.76
N VAL A 626 -19.42 4.87 -102.89
CA VAL A 626 -20.00 5.65 -104.01
C VAL A 626 -19.29 5.29 -105.31
N LEU A 627 -17.95 5.17 -105.29
CA LEU A 627 -17.16 4.74 -106.45
C LEU A 627 -17.50 3.31 -106.88
N LEU A 628 -17.66 2.38 -105.93
CA LEU A 628 -18.08 1.00 -106.20
C LEU A 628 -19.47 0.94 -106.84
N ASN A 629 -20.44 1.71 -106.32
CA ASN A 629 -21.78 1.80 -106.89
C ASN A 629 -21.75 2.36 -108.32
N LYS A 630 -20.94 3.39 -108.58
CA LYS A 630 -20.73 3.93 -109.93
C LYS A 630 -20.17 2.87 -110.88
N ASN A 631 -19.14 2.15 -110.46
CA ASN A 631 -18.53 1.09 -111.25
C ASN A 631 -19.52 -0.06 -111.53
N CYS A 632 -20.34 -0.46 -110.56
CA CYS A 632 -21.39 -1.46 -110.76
C CYS A 632 -22.47 -1.01 -111.77
N MET A 633 -22.81 0.28 -111.77
CA MET A 633 -23.73 0.86 -112.76
C MET A 633 -23.11 0.91 -114.16
N GLU A 634 -21.84 1.32 -114.28
CA GLU A 634 -21.11 1.30 -115.55
C GLU A 634 -21.02 -0.15 -116.10
N HIS A 635 -20.60 -1.11 -115.26
CA HIS A 635 -20.55 -2.53 -115.62
C HIS A 635 -21.92 -3.09 -116.03
N SER A 636 -23.00 -2.66 -115.37
CA SER A 636 -24.38 -3.01 -115.75
C SER A 636 -24.79 -2.44 -117.11
N THR A 637 -24.31 -1.25 -117.49
CA THR A 637 -24.56 -0.71 -118.84
C THR A 637 -23.73 -1.43 -119.90
N GLN A 638 -22.49 -1.82 -119.60
CA GLN A 638 -21.66 -2.65 -120.46
C GLN A 638 -22.27 -4.04 -120.69
N THR A 639 -22.79 -4.72 -119.66
CA THR A 639 -23.53 -5.99 -119.83
C THR A 639 -24.78 -5.80 -120.69
N ARG A 640 -25.52 -4.68 -120.54
CA ARG A 640 -26.66 -4.34 -121.43
C ARG A 640 -26.26 -3.94 -122.85
N GLN A 641 -25.01 -3.60 -123.11
CA GLN A 641 -24.47 -3.44 -124.47
C GLN A 641 -24.04 -4.80 -125.03
N MET A 642 -23.33 -5.61 -124.24
CA MET A 642 -22.88 -6.95 -124.62
C MET A 642 -24.06 -7.86 -124.99
N ASN A 643 -25.14 -7.87 -124.21
CA ASN A 643 -26.34 -8.65 -124.52
C ASN A 643 -27.05 -8.17 -125.81
N ARG A 644 -26.94 -6.88 -126.16
CA ARG A 644 -27.45 -6.36 -127.45
C ARG A 644 -26.56 -6.75 -128.62
N LEU A 645 -25.24 -6.81 -128.43
CA LEU A 645 -24.31 -7.33 -129.43
C LEU A 645 -24.50 -8.84 -129.63
N LEU A 646 -24.71 -9.61 -128.55
CA LEU A 646 -24.98 -11.05 -128.60
C LEU A 646 -26.24 -11.35 -129.44
N GLY A 647 -27.36 -10.68 -129.13
CA GLY A 647 -28.59 -10.79 -129.93
C GLY A 647 -28.49 -10.22 -131.36
N SER A 648 -27.39 -9.53 -131.71
CA SER A 648 -27.08 -9.13 -133.09
C SER A 648 -26.31 -10.23 -133.85
N VAL A 649 -25.67 -11.18 -133.15
CA VAL A 649 -24.94 -12.31 -133.76
C VAL A 649 -25.88 -13.46 -134.11
N GLU A 650 -26.98 -13.63 -133.37
CA GLU A 650 -27.94 -14.73 -133.51
C GLU A 650 -28.77 -14.70 -134.82
N TRP A 651 -28.69 -13.64 -135.64
CA TRP A 651 -29.43 -13.49 -136.90
C TRP A 651 -28.61 -13.78 -138.18
N ASN A 652 -27.49 -14.51 -138.07
CA ASN A 652 -26.66 -14.91 -139.21
C ASN A 652 -27.00 -16.34 -139.72
N ASP A 653 -28.19 -16.54 -140.30
CA ASP A 653 -28.63 -17.85 -140.86
C ASP A 653 -27.85 -18.31 -142.11
N LEU A 654 -27.13 -17.40 -142.77
CA LEU A 654 -26.52 -17.65 -144.08
C LEU A 654 -25.47 -18.79 -144.12
N PRO A 655 -24.61 -18.99 -143.10
CA PRO A 655 -23.73 -20.16 -143.01
C PRO A 655 -24.51 -21.44 -142.70
N GLN A 656 -25.52 -21.39 -141.82
CA GLN A 656 -26.31 -22.55 -141.36
C GLN A 656 -27.04 -23.24 -142.53
N ILE A 657 -27.66 -22.43 -143.40
CA ILE A 657 -28.33 -22.88 -144.63
C ILE A 657 -27.33 -23.42 -145.66
N ARG A 658 -26.05 -23.01 -145.60
CA ARG A 658 -25.00 -23.52 -146.49
C ARG A 658 -24.37 -24.82 -145.99
N VAL A 659 -24.23 -25.00 -144.67
CA VAL A 659 -23.78 -26.27 -144.05
C VAL A 659 -24.80 -27.38 -144.33
N THR A 660 -26.08 -27.17 -144.03
CA THR A 660 -27.15 -28.17 -144.26
C THR A 660 -27.31 -28.60 -145.72
N LYS A 661 -27.04 -27.70 -146.68
CA LYS A 661 -26.96 -28.03 -148.12
C LYS A 661 -25.71 -28.84 -148.48
N LEU A 662 -24.58 -28.61 -147.82
CA LEU A 662 -23.37 -29.42 -148.02
C LEU A 662 -23.51 -30.81 -147.36
N GLU A 663 -24.13 -30.91 -146.19
CA GLU A 663 -24.42 -32.18 -145.52
C GLU A 663 -25.33 -33.09 -146.34
N THR A 664 -26.40 -32.54 -146.93
CA THR A 664 -27.32 -33.29 -147.82
C THR A 664 -26.71 -33.67 -149.18
N ILE A 665 -25.62 -33.02 -149.60
CA ILE A 665 -24.79 -33.47 -150.73
C ILE A 665 -23.82 -34.56 -150.27
N ASN A 666 -23.18 -34.39 -149.11
CA ASN A 666 -22.19 -35.31 -148.56
C ASN A 666 -22.81 -36.67 -148.19
N GLN A 667 -24.02 -36.70 -147.63
CA GLN A 667 -24.77 -37.93 -147.40
C GLN A 667 -25.03 -38.72 -148.70
N LYS A 668 -25.34 -38.05 -149.82
CA LYS A 668 -25.52 -38.71 -151.12
C LYS A 668 -24.21 -39.29 -151.66
N LEU A 669 -23.10 -38.58 -151.47
CA LEU A 669 -21.76 -39.07 -151.82
C LEU A 669 -21.34 -40.27 -150.95
N LEU A 670 -21.68 -40.28 -149.66
CA LEU A 670 -21.47 -41.42 -148.78
C LEU A 670 -22.28 -42.65 -149.22
N THR A 671 -23.57 -42.50 -149.56
CA THR A 671 -24.37 -43.62 -150.09
C THR A 671 -23.86 -44.15 -151.44
N GLN A 672 -23.25 -43.30 -152.28
CA GLN A 672 -22.57 -43.75 -153.50
C GLN A 672 -21.27 -44.50 -153.15
N HIS A 673 -20.46 -43.96 -152.25
CA HIS A 673 -19.20 -44.57 -151.84
C HIS A 673 -19.40 -45.96 -151.20
N GLU A 674 -20.52 -46.19 -150.50
CA GLU A 674 -20.83 -47.49 -149.90
C GLU A 674 -21.24 -48.54 -150.96
N ILE A 675 -21.92 -48.13 -152.05
CA ILE A 675 -22.17 -48.98 -153.24
C ILE A 675 -20.85 -49.30 -153.94
N ASP A 676 -19.98 -48.30 -154.11
CA ASP A 676 -18.66 -48.48 -154.71
C ASP A 676 -17.76 -49.38 -153.85
N LEU A 677 -17.87 -49.32 -152.52
CA LEU A 677 -17.15 -50.19 -151.57
C LEU A 677 -17.60 -51.66 -151.66
N GLN A 678 -18.90 -51.94 -151.83
CA GLN A 678 -19.35 -53.31 -152.07
C GLN A 678 -18.85 -53.83 -153.44
N THR A 679 -18.80 -52.96 -154.45
CA THR A 679 -18.21 -53.27 -155.76
C THR A 679 -16.70 -53.55 -155.66
N ILE A 680 -15.96 -52.78 -154.85
CA ILE A 680 -14.53 -52.99 -154.59
C ILE A 680 -14.27 -54.25 -153.73
N SER A 681 -15.16 -54.57 -152.79
CA SER A 681 -15.07 -55.78 -151.95
C SER A 681 -15.14 -57.06 -152.79
N THR A 682 -16.06 -57.12 -153.76
CA THR A 682 -16.19 -58.25 -154.69
C THR A 682 -15.03 -58.39 -155.69
N LEU A 683 -14.20 -57.35 -155.85
CA LEU A 683 -12.95 -57.41 -156.60
C LEU A 683 -11.73 -57.73 -155.73
N ARG A 684 -11.67 -57.23 -154.48
CA ARG A 684 -10.59 -57.55 -153.51
C ARG A 684 -10.46 -59.05 -153.25
N ASN A 685 -11.60 -59.75 -153.14
CA ASN A 685 -11.62 -61.21 -152.95
C ASN A 685 -11.14 -62.02 -154.17
N LYS A 686 -10.81 -61.38 -155.30
CA LYS A 686 -10.11 -62.03 -156.42
C LYS A 686 -8.60 -61.76 -156.42
N LEU A 687 -8.13 -60.67 -155.81
CA LEU A 687 -6.72 -60.31 -155.76
C LEU A 687 -5.95 -60.98 -154.60
N ILE A 688 -6.64 -61.30 -153.50
CA ILE A 688 -6.04 -61.90 -152.29
C ILE A 688 -5.50 -63.32 -152.53
N ASN A 689 -5.88 -63.99 -153.62
CA ASN A 689 -5.41 -65.33 -153.97
C ASN A 689 -4.06 -65.37 -154.74
N GLU A 690 -3.48 -64.24 -155.15
CA GLU A 690 -2.28 -64.20 -156.02
C GLU A 690 -1.04 -63.49 -155.42
N THR A 691 -0.97 -63.26 -154.10
CA THR A 691 0.25 -62.66 -153.49
C THR A 691 0.70 -63.33 -152.19
N LEU A 692 0.67 -64.67 -152.17
CA LEU A 692 1.32 -65.52 -151.17
C LEU A 692 2.87 -65.57 -151.35
N ALA A 693 3.53 -64.41 -151.51
CA ALA A 693 5.00 -64.32 -151.51
C ALA A 693 5.53 -62.88 -151.30
N PHE A 694 5.95 -62.53 -150.08
CA PHE A 694 7.38 -62.43 -149.74
C PHE A 694 7.57 -62.18 -148.23
N SER A 695 8.57 -62.82 -147.63
CA SER A 695 8.67 -62.95 -146.17
C SER A 695 9.93 -62.35 -145.55
N LYS A 696 9.81 -61.88 -144.30
CA LYS A 696 10.86 -61.90 -143.25
C LYS A 696 12.20 -61.19 -143.52
N VAL A 697 12.23 -59.86 -143.36
CA VAL A 697 13.41 -59.03 -143.02
C VAL A 697 12.87 -57.83 -142.22
N ARG A 698 13.41 -57.31 -141.11
CA ARG A 698 14.36 -57.68 -140.01
C ARG A 698 14.06 -56.65 -138.90
N HIS A 699 14.14 -56.85 -137.57
CA HIS A 699 14.86 -57.75 -136.66
C HIS A 699 16.40 -57.59 -136.68
N LYS A 700 16.97 -57.13 -135.55
CA LYS A 700 18.28 -56.45 -135.38
C LYS A 700 18.22 -54.95 -135.70
N LEU A 701 18.93 -54.07 -135.00
CA LEU A 701 19.79 -54.20 -133.78
C LEU A 701 19.49 -52.96 -132.90
N ASP A 702 19.30 -53.08 -131.59
CA ASP A 702 20.33 -52.92 -130.54
C ASP A 702 21.53 -52.04 -130.90
N GLU A 703 21.65 -50.86 -130.28
CA GLU A 703 22.96 -50.20 -130.10
C GLU A 703 22.99 -49.24 -128.88
N LEU A 704 23.26 -49.83 -127.70
CA LEU A 704 24.07 -49.34 -126.56
C LEU A 704 23.68 -48.03 -125.80
N GLY A 705 23.94 -47.88 -124.49
CA GLY A 705 24.65 -48.74 -123.51
C GLY A 705 24.32 -48.37 -122.03
N ILE A 706 24.63 -49.21 -121.03
CA ILE A 706 25.93 -49.29 -120.28
C ILE A 706 25.99 -48.21 -119.16
N GLU A 707 26.18 -48.48 -117.85
CA GLU A 707 26.33 -49.71 -117.02
C GLU A 707 25.89 -49.40 -115.54
N PHE A 708 26.27 -49.96 -114.37
CA PHE A 708 27.36 -50.84 -113.86
C PHE A 708 26.92 -51.58 -112.54
N ASP A 709 27.85 -52.28 -111.86
CA ASP A 709 27.74 -53.08 -110.62
C ASP A 709 27.73 -52.26 -109.27
N PHE A 710 27.41 -52.80 -108.06
CA PHE A 710 28.03 -53.97 -107.38
C PHE A 710 27.17 -54.73 -106.33
N ASN A 711 27.70 -55.90 -105.93
CA ASN A 711 27.11 -56.94 -105.06
C ASN A 711 27.32 -56.78 -103.53
N LYS A 712 26.33 -57.29 -102.75
CA LYS A 712 26.44 -58.00 -101.44
C LYS A 712 26.97 -57.23 -100.20
N ASP A 713 26.75 -57.67 -98.95
CA ASP A 713 26.08 -58.90 -98.44
C ASP A 713 25.28 -58.60 -97.14
N SER A 714 24.37 -59.48 -96.73
CA SER A 714 23.50 -59.26 -95.56
C SER A 714 24.00 -59.93 -94.26
N LYS A 715 24.33 -59.13 -93.23
CA LYS A 715 24.35 -59.50 -91.79
C LYS A 715 24.57 -58.28 -90.88
N SER A 716 24.25 -58.42 -89.59
CA SER A 716 24.48 -57.42 -88.52
C SER A 716 23.63 -56.14 -88.53
N ILE A 717 22.34 -56.25 -88.90
CA ILE A 717 21.31 -55.33 -88.40
C ILE A 717 20.75 -55.95 -87.09
N ILE A 718 20.31 -55.11 -86.13
CA ILE A 718 19.53 -55.38 -84.88
C ILE A 718 20.24 -55.09 -83.53
N PHE A 719 21.58 -55.02 -83.39
CA PHE A 719 22.20 -54.82 -82.06
C PHE A 719 22.78 -53.43 -81.73
N THR A 720 23.15 -52.58 -82.70
CA THR A 720 23.79 -51.26 -82.41
C THR A 720 22.81 -50.11 -82.18
N VAL A 721 21.73 -50.05 -82.98
CA VAL A 721 20.84 -48.86 -83.08
C VAL A 721 20.12 -48.49 -81.77
N ALA A 722 19.99 -49.42 -80.81
CA ALA A 722 19.42 -49.12 -79.50
C ALA A 722 20.37 -48.33 -78.60
N CYS A 723 21.65 -48.73 -78.54
CA CYS A 723 22.63 -48.11 -77.65
C CYS A 723 23.00 -46.69 -78.10
N ASP A 724 23.07 -46.44 -79.41
CA ASP A 724 23.41 -45.12 -79.94
C ASP A 724 22.35 -44.07 -79.55
N HIS A 725 21.06 -44.40 -79.65
CA HIS A 725 19.96 -43.48 -79.31
C HIS A 725 19.82 -43.25 -77.79
N GLU A 726 20.11 -44.27 -76.96
CA GLU A 726 20.15 -44.09 -75.49
C GLU A 726 21.35 -43.25 -75.06
N PHE A 727 22.52 -43.44 -75.70
CA PHE A 727 23.71 -42.62 -75.45
C PHE A 727 23.50 -41.15 -75.84
N GLU A 728 22.90 -40.88 -77.00
CA GLU A 728 22.61 -39.52 -77.49
C GLU A 728 21.55 -38.79 -76.62
N ASN A 729 20.54 -39.51 -76.12
CA ASN A 729 19.61 -38.99 -75.10
C ASN A 729 20.32 -38.67 -73.78
N ILE A 730 21.14 -39.59 -73.24
CA ILE A 730 21.86 -39.39 -71.98
C ILE A 730 22.90 -38.26 -72.10
N GLN A 731 23.51 -38.09 -73.27
CA GLN A 731 24.41 -36.97 -73.54
C GLN A 731 23.66 -35.63 -73.56
N THR A 732 22.56 -35.52 -74.30
CA THR A 732 21.76 -34.29 -74.34
C THR A 732 21.13 -33.93 -72.99
N GLU A 733 20.70 -34.93 -72.20
CA GLU A 733 20.25 -34.72 -70.81
C GLU A 733 21.39 -34.25 -69.90
N ASN A 734 22.62 -34.77 -70.05
CA ASN A 734 23.79 -34.28 -69.32
C ASN A 734 24.18 -32.84 -69.71
N GLU A 735 24.11 -32.50 -71.00
CA GLU A 735 24.37 -31.13 -71.48
C GLU A 735 23.32 -30.15 -70.95
N GLN A 736 22.03 -30.55 -70.94
CA GLN A 736 20.95 -29.76 -70.38
C GLN A 736 21.08 -29.59 -68.85
N LEU A 737 21.41 -30.65 -68.11
CA LEU A 737 21.68 -30.58 -66.67
C LEU A 737 22.93 -29.74 -66.35
N GLN A 738 23.97 -29.75 -67.19
CA GLN A 738 25.13 -28.87 -67.01
C GLN A 738 24.77 -27.40 -67.23
N MET A 739 23.94 -27.09 -68.23
CA MET A 739 23.41 -25.74 -68.46
C MET A 739 22.59 -25.26 -67.26
N GLU A 740 21.63 -26.06 -66.78
CA GLU A 740 20.81 -25.74 -65.61
C GLU A 740 21.66 -25.58 -64.34
N ASN A 741 22.65 -26.44 -64.12
CA ASN A 741 23.59 -26.33 -63.01
C ASN A 741 24.46 -25.06 -63.09
N SER A 742 24.80 -24.61 -64.30
CA SER A 742 25.51 -23.34 -64.51
C SER A 742 24.62 -22.12 -64.26
N GLU A 743 23.34 -22.19 -64.62
CA GLU A 743 22.36 -21.13 -64.37
C GLU A 743 22.01 -21.03 -62.88
N LEU A 744 21.80 -22.16 -62.20
CA LEU A 744 21.61 -22.21 -60.74
C LEU A 744 22.82 -21.63 -60.00
N LYS A 745 24.05 -21.94 -60.43
CA LYS A 745 25.27 -21.30 -59.89
C LYS A 745 25.25 -19.79 -60.10
N LEU A 746 24.88 -19.31 -61.29
CA LEU A 746 24.77 -17.89 -61.59
C LEU A 746 23.69 -17.20 -60.74
N GLN A 747 22.57 -17.88 -60.46
CA GLN A 747 21.53 -17.39 -59.55
C GLN A 747 22.04 -17.33 -58.09
N ILE A 748 22.74 -18.37 -57.62
CA ILE A 748 23.38 -18.39 -56.29
C ILE A 748 24.37 -17.24 -56.13
N THR A 749 25.23 -16.97 -57.14
CA THR A 749 26.14 -15.80 -57.10
C THR A 749 25.36 -14.49 -57.04
N LYS A 750 24.36 -14.28 -57.90
CA LYS A 750 23.51 -13.07 -57.90
C LYS A 750 22.75 -12.86 -56.58
N LEU A 751 22.34 -13.93 -55.90
CA LEU A 751 21.69 -13.86 -54.59
C LEU A 751 22.72 -13.59 -53.47
N THR A 752 23.93 -14.17 -53.58
CA THR A 752 25.03 -13.90 -52.65
C THR A 752 25.46 -12.44 -52.71
N ASP A 753 25.67 -11.89 -53.91
CA ASP A 753 26.04 -10.48 -54.10
C ASP A 753 24.98 -9.53 -53.51
N LYS A 754 23.68 -9.82 -53.75
CA LYS A 754 22.56 -9.08 -53.14
C LYS A 754 22.49 -9.16 -51.62
N LEU A 755 23.09 -10.18 -51.00
CA LEU A 755 23.17 -10.35 -49.55
C LEU A 755 24.38 -9.64 -48.92
N VAL A 756 25.45 -9.38 -49.68
CA VAL A 756 26.66 -8.70 -49.18
C VAL A 756 26.35 -7.28 -48.68
N ASP A 757 25.60 -6.49 -49.46
CA ASP A 757 25.27 -5.11 -49.10
C ASP A 757 24.45 -4.98 -47.79
N PRO A 758 23.30 -5.66 -47.59
CA PRO A 758 22.57 -5.59 -46.33
C PRO A 758 23.35 -6.18 -45.14
N ILE A 759 24.19 -7.20 -45.35
CA ILE A 759 25.09 -7.72 -44.29
C ILE A 759 26.11 -6.66 -43.87
N ASN A 760 26.69 -5.92 -44.83
CA ASN A 760 27.63 -4.85 -44.54
C ASN A 760 26.94 -3.63 -43.88
N GLN A 761 25.73 -3.29 -44.32
CA GLN A 761 24.93 -2.23 -43.72
C GLN A 761 24.52 -2.59 -42.28
N SER A 762 24.12 -3.84 -42.02
CA SER A 762 23.83 -4.34 -40.67
C SER A 762 25.04 -4.22 -39.75
N LYS A 763 26.23 -4.66 -40.20
CA LYS A 763 27.48 -4.54 -39.42
C LYS A 763 27.88 -3.08 -39.15
N LEU A 764 27.61 -2.18 -40.09
CA LEU A 764 27.87 -0.75 -39.91
C LEU A 764 26.93 -0.14 -38.85
N LEU A 765 25.64 -0.48 -38.90
CA LEU A 765 24.65 -0.05 -37.91
C LEU A 765 24.93 -0.63 -36.51
N GLU A 766 25.31 -1.90 -36.43
CA GLU A 766 25.73 -2.57 -35.18
C GLU A 766 26.98 -1.90 -34.59
N THR A 767 27.95 -1.53 -35.43
CA THR A 767 29.14 -0.78 -35.02
C THR A 767 28.79 0.63 -34.52
N GLN A 768 27.89 1.35 -35.20
CA GLN A 768 27.42 2.67 -34.77
C GLN A 768 26.65 2.59 -33.45
N TYR A 769 25.74 1.63 -33.31
CA TYR A 769 24.97 1.41 -32.07
C TYR A 769 25.90 1.13 -30.88
N SER A 770 26.90 0.25 -31.06
CA SER A 770 27.92 -0.05 -30.05
C SER A 770 28.73 1.20 -29.65
N GLN A 771 29.05 2.09 -30.60
CA GLN A 771 29.74 3.36 -30.32
C GLN A 771 28.86 4.34 -29.54
N THR A 772 27.59 4.51 -29.93
CA THR A 772 26.62 5.38 -29.22
C THR A 772 26.41 4.91 -27.79
N VAL A 773 26.17 3.61 -27.57
CA VAL A 773 26.01 3.02 -26.22
C VAL A 773 27.28 3.18 -25.38
N GLN A 774 28.47 2.99 -25.96
CA GLN A 774 29.72 3.26 -25.24
C GLN A 774 29.89 4.74 -24.86
N GLN A 775 29.40 5.67 -25.68
CA GLN A 775 29.49 7.10 -25.39
C GLN A 775 28.47 7.53 -24.32
N GLN A 776 27.22 7.05 -24.40
CA GLN A 776 26.21 7.25 -23.35
C GLN A 776 26.68 6.68 -22.00
N ASN A 777 27.24 5.47 -21.97
CA ASN A 777 27.79 4.88 -20.75
C ASN A 777 28.92 5.74 -20.14
N ARG A 778 29.81 6.32 -20.96
CA ARG A 778 30.87 7.23 -20.48
C ARG A 778 30.31 8.54 -19.89
N ASN A 779 29.25 9.09 -20.49
CA ASN A 779 28.57 10.27 -19.98
C ASN A 779 27.93 9.98 -18.61
N LEU A 780 27.14 8.89 -18.52
CA LEU A 780 26.49 8.46 -17.27
C LEU A 780 27.53 8.17 -16.15
N ASP A 781 28.66 7.54 -16.48
CA ASP A 781 29.77 7.33 -15.53
C ASP A 781 30.45 8.64 -15.08
N SER A 782 30.35 9.72 -15.87
CA SER A 782 30.87 11.04 -15.50
C SER A 782 29.88 11.81 -14.61
N GLU A 783 28.59 11.77 -14.95
CA GLU A 783 27.50 12.39 -14.18
C GLU A 783 27.38 11.72 -12.80
N ARG A 784 27.44 10.38 -12.76
CA ARG A 784 27.49 9.60 -11.53
C ARG A 784 28.67 9.98 -10.62
N LYS A 785 29.85 10.28 -11.19
CA LYS A 785 31.00 10.76 -10.41
C LYS A 785 30.75 12.16 -9.86
N ALA A 786 30.27 13.08 -10.68
CA ALA A 786 29.93 14.44 -10.24
C ALA A 786 28.84 14.46 -9.15
N LEU A 787 27.82 13.61 -9.26
CA LEU A 787 26.78 13.45 -8.24
C LEU A 787 27.32 12.87 -6.93
N MET A 788 28.21 11.87 -6.99
CA MET A 788 28.89 11.33 -5.80
C MET A 788 29.82 12.36 -5.13
N GLU A 789 30.48 13.22 -5.91
CA GLU A 789 31.33 14.31 -5.40
C GLU A 789 30.49 15.41 -4.74
N ASN A 790 29.39 15.83 -5.38
CA ASN A 790 28.40 16.76 -4.80
C ASN A 790 27.80 16.22 -3.49
N LEU A 791 27.45 14.92 -3.43
CA LEU A 791 26.91 14.28 -2.23
C LEU A 791 27.96 14.17 -1.11
N SER A 792 29.23 13.92 -1.45
CA SER A 792 30.36 13.97 -0.52
C SER A 792 30.53 15.37 0.10
N ASP A 793 30.51 16.42 -0.72
CA ASP A 793 30.63 17.80 -0.25
C ASP A 793 29.42 18.29 0.56
N LEU A 794 28.21 17.84 0.20
CA LEU A 794 27.01 18.10 0.99
C LEU A 794 27.09 17.41 2.37
N LEU A 795 27.56 16.16 2.43
CA LEU A 795 27.78 15.45 3.70
C LEU A 795 28.83 16.14 4.57
N LYS A 796 29.94 16.65 3.98
CA LYS A 796 30.93 17.45 4.72
C LYS A 796 30.29 18.68 5.37
N ARG A 797 29.52 19.46 4.60
CA ARG A 797 28.80 20.66 5.11
C ARG A 797 27.83 20.32 6.24
N TYR A 798 27.10 19.19 6.15
CA TYR A 798 26.24 18.74 7.25
C TYR A 798 27.02 18.37 8.52
N HIS A 799 28.18 17.71 8.40
CA HIS A 799 29.03 17.41 9.56
C HIS A 799 29.65 18.69 10.16
N GLU A 800 30.01 19.65 9.32
CA GLU A 800 30.59 20.93 9.72
C GLU A 800 29.56 21.79 10.48
N LEU A 801 28.33 21.90 9.97
CA LEU A 801 27.20 22.54 10.67
C LEU A 801 26.82 21.82 11.97
N LEU A 802 26.83 20.48 11.99
CA LEU A 802 26.58 19.71 13.21
C LEU A 802 27.66 19.97 14.27
N ASN A 803 28.94 20.03 13.88
CA ASN A 803 30.04 20.34 14.78
C ASN A 803 29.91 21.77 15.35
N ILE A 804 29.53 22.76 14.54
CA ILE A 804 29.27 24.13 15.00
C ILE A 804 28.14 24.12 16.04
N SER A 805 26.99 23.51 15.73
CA SER A 805 25.85 23.42 16.66
C SER A 805 26.18 22.70 17.98
N LEU A 806 27.03 21.67 17.93
CA LEU A 806 27.53 20.97 19.12
C LEU A 806 28.50 21.83 19.94
N GLU A 807 29.31 22.70 19.33
CA GLU A 807 30.20 23.63 20.04
C GLU A 807 29.41 24.80 20.65
N ASP A 808 28.46 25.37 19.91
CA ASP A 808 27.51 26.38 20.43
C ASP A 808 26.77 25.85 21.67
N LYS A 809 26.29 24.60 21.63
CA LYS A 809 25.65 23.96 22.79
C LYS A 809 26.59 23.82 24.00
N LYS A 810 27.89 23.56 23.79
CA LYS A 810 28.89 23.57 24.88
C LYS A 810 29.10 24.98 25.42
N HIS A 811 29.16 25.99 24.54
CA HIS A 811 29.27 27.39 24.94
C HIS A 811 28.08 27.84 25.79
N PHE A 812 26.84 27.51 25.39
CA PHE A 812 25.65 27.82 26.18
C PHE A 812 25.67 27.14 27.56
N HIS A 813 26.02 25.85 27.67
CA HIS A 813 26.15 25.19 28.98
C HIS A 813 27.30 25.75 29.83
N ALA A 814 28.39 26.23 29.23
CA ALA A 814 29.47 26.91 29.94
C ALA A 814 29.02 28.28 30.48
N GLU A 815 28.24 29.03 29.70
CA GLU A 815 27.66 30.32 30.13
C GLU A 815 26.60 30.12 31.23
N GLU A 816 25.70 29.14 31.07
CA GLU A 816 24.73 28.70 32.06
C GLU A 816 25.40 28.37 33.41
N LYS A 817 26.46 27.54 33.37
CA LYS A 817 27.25 27.20 34.56
C LYS A 817 27.87 28.43 35.23
N SER A 818 28.37 29.39 34.44
CA SER A 818 28.90 30.67 34.93
C SER A 818 27.82 31.53 35.60
N TYR A 819 26.62 31.62 35.02
CA TYR A 819 25.48 32.30 35.66
C TYR A 819 25.04 31.62 36.96
N VAL A 820 24.99 30.28 37.00
CA VAL A 820 24.67 29.51 38.21
C VAL A 820 25.71 29.77 39.31
N GLU A 821 27.01 29.78 38.99
CA GLU A 821 28.06 30.08 39.95
C GLU A 821 28.05 31.56 40.42
N CYS A 822 27.72 32.49 39.53
CA CYS A 822 27.48 33.89 39.87
C CYS A 822 26.30 34.05 40.85
N MET A 823 25.17 33.36 40.60
CA MET A 823 24.00 33.35 41.49
C MET A 823 24.32 32.74 42.87
N HIS A 824 25.08 31.65 42.92
CA HIS A 824 25.55 31.07 44.20
C HIS A 824 26.45 32.04 44.97
N ASN A 825 27.33 32.77 44.29
CA ASN A 825 28.19 33.77 44.92
C ASN A 825 27.40 35.01 45.39
N LEU A 826 26.37 35.44 44.65
CA LEU A 826 25.44 36.49 45.08
C LEU A 826 24.65 36.07 46.32
N ASN A 827 24.08 34.87 46.34
CA ASN A 827 23.38 34.34 47.52
C ASN A 827 24.30 34.28 48.75
N ARG A 828 25.54 33.78 48.60
CA ARG A 828 26.58 33.78 49.65
C ARG A 828 26.99 35.19 50.11
N GLN A 829 26.87 36.21 49.26
CA GLN A 829 27.08 37.61 49.67
C GLN A 829 25.85 38.17 50.40
N ASN A 830 24.65 37.85 49.94
CA ASN A 830 23.39 38.30 50.54
C ASN A 830 23.25 37.76 51.98
N GLU A 831 23.49 36.46 52.18
CA GLU A 831 23.53 35.81 53.50
C GLU A 831 24.56 36.46 54.45
N LYS A 832 25.73 36.88 53.93
CA LYS A 832 26.74 37.62 54.69
C LYS A 832 26.32 39.05 55.01
N LEU A 833 25.51 39.69 54.16
CA LEU A 833 24.92 41.02 54.41
C LEU A 833 23.79 40.93 55.44
N GLU A 834 22.91 39.94 55.34
CA GLU A 834 21.87 39.64 56.34
C GLU A 834 22.50 39.37 57.72
N LYS A 835 23.53 38.51 57.79
CA LYS A 835 24.29 38.25 59.03
C LYS A 835 25.00 39.50 59.58
N LYS A 836 25.34 40.49 58.74
CA LYS A 836 25.81 41.82 59.18
C LYS A 836 24.67 42.73 59.65
N ILE A 837 23.55 42.77 58.93
CA ILE A 837 22.36 43.55 59.27
C ILE A 837 21.79 43.10 60.61
N MET A 838 21.62 41.79 60.83
CA MET A 838 21.19 41.22 62.11
C MET A 838 22.14 41.58 63.26
N LYS A 839 23.47 41.56 63.03
CA LYS A 839 24.46 42.02 64.03
C LYS A 839 24.41 43.53 64.28
N LEU A 840 24.04 44.35 63.29
CA LEU A 840 23.86 45.80 63.45
C LEU A 840 22.55 46.15 64.14
N LEU A 841 21.44 45.47 63.82
CA LEU A 841 20.16 45.60 64.52
C LEU A 841 20.32 45.27 66.01
N LYS A 842 20.88 44.09 66.32
CA LYS A 842 21.17 43.65 67.70
C LYS A 842 22.14 44.57 68.46
N LYS A 843 23.06 45.25 67.76
CA LYS A 843 23.86 46.34 68.36
C LYS A 843 23.06 47.63 68.55
N SER A 844 22.14 47.97 67.64
CA SER A 844 21.33 49.18 67.70
C SER A 844 20.29 49.14 68.83
N GLU A 845 19.71 47.97 69.11
CA GLU A 845 18.84 47.74 70.26
C GLU A 845 19.58 47.97 71.57
N ASN A 846 20.76 47.35 71.73
CA ASN A 846 21.64 47.56 72.89
C ASN A 846 22.04 49.05 73.07
N VAL A 847 22.21 49.79 71.97
CA VAL A 847 22.48 51.25 72.02
C VAL A 847 21.23 52.08 72.32
N GLN A 848 20.02 51.65 71.92
CA GLN A 848 18.77 52.32 72.32
C GLN A 848 18.49 52.11 73.82
N ILE A 849 18.73 50.91 74.35
CA ILE A 849 18.64 50.62 75.79
C ILE A 849 19.58 51.55 76.58
N ALA A 850 20.81 51.77 76.09
CA ALA A 850 21.75 52.71 76.71
C ALA A 850 21.34 54.20 76.59
N LYS A 851 20.61 54.60 75.54
CA LYS A 851 20.24 56.01 75.29
C LYS A 851 18.88 56.43 75.84
N LYS A 852 17.96 55.51 76.14
CA LYS A 852 16.61 55.81 76.68
C LYS A 852 16.58 56.46 78.08
N LYS A 853 17.73 56.76 78.69
CA LYS A 853 17.85 57.37 80.02
C LYS A 853 17.89 58.91 80.03
N ARG A 854 17.77 59.60 78.88
CA ARG A 854 17.62 61.06 78.80
C ARG A 854 16.68 61.51 77.66
N PHE A 855 15.88 62.53 77.99
CA PHE A 855 15.03 63.37 77.13
C PHE A 855 13.79 62.76 76.47
N THR A 856 12.64 63.31 76.87
CA THR A 856 11.36 63.31 76.14
C THR A 856 11.32 64.48 75.15
N GLY A 857 10.69 64.33 73.97
CA GLY A 857 10.42 65.49 73.09
C GLY A 857 10.20 65.17 71.60
N SER A 858 8.96 65.32 71.15
CA SER A 858 8.52 65.78 69.82
C SER A 858 9.28 65.38 68.52
N SER A 859 8.61 64.54 67.72
CA SER A 859 8.23 64.81 66.31
C SER A 859 9.25 64.67 65.13
N SER A 860 8.75 64.06 64.05
CA SER A 860 9.05 64.35 62.63
C SER A 860 10.46 64.15 62.04
N ARG A 861 10.90 62.89 61.86
CA ARG A 861 11.91 62.51 60.83
C ARG A 861 11.69 61.09 60.26
N SER A 862 10.74 60.92 59.31
CA SER A 862 10.43 59.60 58.72
C SER A 862 10.25 59.55 57.19
N SER A 863 10.09 60.68 56.50
CA SER A 863 9.69 60.71 55.08
C SER A 863 10.75 60.28 54.05
N MET A 864 12.02 60.19 54.45
CA MET A 864 13.13 60.03 53.50
C MET A 864 13.44 58.56 53.15
N VAL A 865 13.23 57.62 54.08
CA VAL A 865 13.59 56.20 53.91
C VAL A 865 12.66 55.47 52.92
N VAL A 866 11.37 55.83 52.92
CA VAL A 866 10.35 55.23 52.03
C VAL A 866 10.67 55.48 50.54
N ARG A 867 11.28 56.63 50.22
CA ARG A 867 11.60 57.01 48.83
C ARG A 867 12.74 56.18 48.23
N ALA A 868 13.70 55.74 49.05
CA ALA A 868 14.81 54.89 48.60
C ALA A 868 14.33 53.47 48.23
N LYS A 869 13.58 52.80 49.12
CA LYS A 869 13.05 51.45 48.84
C LYS A 869 12.17 51.41 47.57
N LYS A 870 11.34 52.44 47.37
CA LYS A 870 10.43 52.53 46.21
C LYS A 870 11.15 52.81 44.88
N ALA A 871 12.41 53.23 44.90
CA ALA A 871 13.25 53.38 43.70
C ALA A 871 13.84 52.04 43.25
N SER A 872 14.45 51.27 44.16
CA SER A 872 15.03 49.95 43.84
C SER A 872 14.00 48.99 43.25
N PHE A 873 12.78 48.97 43.79
CA PHE A 873 11.68 48.12 43.31
C PHE A 873 11.25 48.44 41.86
N LYS A 874 11.34 49.72 41.45
CA LYS A 874 11.09 50.13 40.06
C LYS A 874 12.27 49.83 39.11
N PHE A 875 13.50 49.72 39.62
CA PHE A 875 14.66 49.37 38.80
C PHE A 875 14.68 47.88 38.46
N MET A 876 14.42 46.99 39.45
CA MET A 876 14.37 45.54 39.21
C MET A 876 13.23 45.15 38.25
N ASN A 877 12.04 45.74 38.40
CA ASN A 877 10.93 45.51 37.46
C ASN A 877 11.27 45.93 36.01
N LYS A 878 12.02 47.02 35.81
CA LYS A 878 12.47 47.42 34.45
C LYS A 878 13.48 46.44 33.84
N LEU A 879 14.30 45.78 34.65
CA LEU A 879 15.23 44.74 34.18
C LEU A 879 14.51 43.44 33.82
N LEU A 880 13.56 42.99 34.65
CA LEU A 880 12.73 41.81 34.36
C LEU A 880 11.87 41.99 33.09
N ILE A 881 11.29 43.18 32.90
CA ILE A 881 10.54 43.51 31.68
C ILE A 881 11.46 43.53 30.44
N ARG A 882 12.69 44.06 30.54
CA ARG A 882 13.66 43.97 29.43
C ARG A 882 14.04 42.53 29.08
N ARG A 883 14.19 41.64 30.07
CA ARG A 883 14.51 40.23 29.83
C ARG A 883 13.38 39.48 29.10
N ARG A 884 12.11 39.85 29.28
CA ARG A 884 10.96 39.32 28.51
C ARG A 884 10.86 39.85 27.07
N VAL A 885 11.50 40.98 26.74
CA VAL A 885 11.44 41.58 25.39
C VAL A 885 12.65 41.19 24.54
N CYS A 886 13.82 40.97 25.14
CA CYS A 886 15.04 40.62 24.39
C CYS A 886 15.08 39.15 23.92
N GLY A 887 14.36 38.24 24.59
CA GLY A 887 14.30 36.81 24.24
C GLY A 887 13.18 36.43 23.27
N LYS A 888 12.75 37.34 22.38
CA LYS A 888 11.66 37.12 21.40
C LYS A 888 11.87 37.82 20.05
N VAL A 889 13.09 38.26 19.74
CA VAL A 889 13.36 39.05 18.53
C VAL A 889 13.89 38.19 17.37
N ASP A 890 14.78 37.24 17.66
CA ASP A 890 15.63 36.66 16.61
C ASP A 890 15.06 35.41 15.89
N GLU A 891 13.98 34.78 16.40
CA GLU A 891 13.37 33.59 15.78
C GLU A 891 12.15 33.89 14.87
N GLN A 892 11.58 35.11 14.91
CA GLN A 892 10.40 35.44 14.09
C GLN A 892 10.71 36.17 12.76
N GLN A 893 11.99 36.42 12.45
CA GLN A 893 12.38 37.19 11.25
C GLN A 893 12.76 36.38 10.00
N GLN A 894 12.78 35.04 10.04
CA GLN A 894 13.11 34.20 8.87
C GLN A 894 11.92 33.50 8.18
N CYS A 895 10.73 33.45 8.78
CA CYS A 895 9.55 32.77 8.18
C CYS A 895 8.59 33.67 7.38
N LEU A 896 8.85 34.99 7.27
CA LEU A 896 7.96 35.96 6.62
C LEU A 896 8.53 36.61 5.35
N HIS A 897 9.25 35.84 4.52
CA HIS A 897 9.71 36.32 3.21
C HIS A 897 9.51 35.37 2.01
N GLN A 898 8.86 34.20 2.19
CA GLN A 898 8.66 33.22 1.11
C GLN A 898 7.20 33.07 0.64
N TYR A 899 6.23 33.66 1.33
CA TYR A 899 4.78 33.45 1.09
C TYR A 899 4.03 34.71 0.61
N ALA A 900 4.66 35.52 -0.25
CA ALA A 900 4.09 36.80 -0.71
C ALA A 900 4.30 37.11 -2.22
N PHE A 901 4.43 36.08 -3.08
CA PHE A 901 4.65 36.28 -4.53
C PHE A 901 3.78 35.43 -5.48
N CYS A 902 2.70 34.79 -5.00
CA CYS A 902 1.71 34.17 -5.88
C CYS A 902 0.28 34.38 -5.38
N MET A 903 -0.69 34.27 -6.30
CA MET A 903 -2.14 34.39 -6.07
C MET A 903 -2.64 35.77 -5.58
N LYS A 904 -2.25 36.83 -6.32
CA LYS A 904 -3.30 37.77 -6.77
C LYS A 904 -4.14 37.03 -7.81
N ASN A 905 -5.36 36.58 -7.46
CA ASN A 905 -6.53 36.42 -8.36
C ASN A 905 -7.65 35.63 -7.65
N SER A 906 -8.59 36.33 -7.00
CA SER A 906 -10.04 35.96 -6.92
C SER A 906 -10.76 36.82 -5.86
N GLU A 907 -11.52 37.83 -6.29
CA GLU A 907 -12.56 38.46 -5.46
C GLU A 907 -13.93 37.90 -5.89
N SER A 908 -14.74 37.38 -4.96
CA SER A 908 -16.23 37.43 -4.93
C SER A 908 -16.84 36.37 -3.98
N GLY A 909 -18.05 36.64 -3.44
CA GLY A 909 -18.81 35.74 -2.55
C GLY A 909 -18.35 35.81 -1.08
N SER A 910 -18.96 36.51 -0.11
CA SER A 910 -20.34 36.94 0.18
C SER A 910 -21.25 35.87 0.82
N GLY A 911 -21.71 36.12 2.06
CA GLY A 911 -22.43 35.17 2.94
C GLY A 911 -21.58 34.90 4.20
N SER A 912 -21.80 35.48 5.40
CA SER A 912 -22.97 36.00 6.13
C SER A 912 -23.79 34.92 6.87
N ILE A 913 -24.31 35.29 8.05
CA ILE A 913 -25.12 34.50 9.00
C ILE A 913 -24.30 33.49 9.85
N ALA A 914 -24.56 33.20 11.14
CA ALA A 914 -24.98 34.01 12.31
C ALA A 914 -24.88 33.14 13.61
N THR A 915 -24.99 33.77 14.79
CA THR A 915 -25.55 33.23 16.07
C THR A 915 -25.45 31.71 16.33
N SER A 916 -24.57 31.22 17.21
CA SER A 916 -24.69 31.23 18.69
C SER A 916 -25.91 30.48 19.28
N PHE A 917 -25.68 29.40 20.03
CA PHE A 917 -26.53 28.99 21.16
C PHE A 917 -25.77 28.07 22.15
N ILE A 918 -26.13 28.18 23.44
CA ILE A 918 -25.66 27.33 24.56
C ILE A 918 -26.90 26.97 25.40
N PRO A 919 -27.08 25.68 25.75
CA PRO A 919 -27.28 25.29 27.16
C PRO A 919 -26.46 24.03 27.50
N THR A 920 -25.52 24.02 28.45
CA THR A 920 -25.69 23.92 29.92
C THR A 920 -26.46 22.68 30.44
N LEU A 921 -25.72 21.85 31.19
CA LEU A 921 -26.14 21.00 32.33
C LEU A 921 -27.03 19.77 32.08
N ASN A 922 -26.50 18.59 32.41
CA ASN A 922 -26.77 18.01 33.75
C ASN A 922 -25.78 16.92 34.15
N GLU A 923 -25.57 16.79 35.46
CA GLU A 923 -24.82 15.69 36.09
C GLU A 923 -25.76 14.52 36.42
N THR A 924 -25.26 13.28 36.40
CA THR A 924 -25.82 12.18 37.21
C THR A 924 -24.68 11.28 37.72
N ASN A 925 -24.74 10.88 38.99
CA ASN A 925 -23.81 9.94 39.61
C ASN A 925 -24.41 8.53 39.63
N SER A 926 -23.60 7.51 39.31
CA SER A 926 -23.69 6.09 39.74
C SER A 926 -22.96 5.19 38.71
N GLU A 927 -22.44 3.99 39.03
CA GLU A 927 -21.95 3.41 40.29
C GLU A 927 -20.93 2.32 39.93
N PHE A 928 -19.98 1.99 40.81
CA PHE A 928 -19.11 0.81 40.61
C PHE A 928 -19.89 -0.49 40.84
N PRO A 929 -19.53 -1.57 40.12
CA PRO A 929 -19.11 -2.74 40.88
C PRO A 929 -17.77 -3.34 40.41
N ASN A 930 -17.02 -3.87 41.38
CA ASN A 930 -15.79 -4.63 41.14
C ASN A 930 -16.09 -5.99 40.53
N PHE A 931 -15.20 -6.48 39.65
CA PHE A 931 -14.96 -7.92 39.53
C PHE A 931 -13.47 -8.24 39.47
N SER A 932 -13.00 -9.02 40.45
CA SER A 932 -11.66 -9.59 40.47
C SER A 932 -11.69 -11.03 40.98
N LYS A 933 -11.12 -11.95 40.19
CA LYS A 933 -10.61 -13.31 40.50
C LYS A 933 -10.46 -14.07 39.19
N GLY A 934 -9.38 -14.84 39.03
CA GLY A 934 -9.17 -15.66 37.81
C GLY A 934 -7.84 -16.40 37.71
N ILE A 935 -6.77 -15.93 38.35
CA ILE A 935 -5.46 -16.61 38.27
C ILE A 935 -5.51 -17.97 38.97
N LYS A 936 -5.35 -19.05 38.20
CA LYS A 936 -4.93 -20.37 38.69
C LYS A 936 -3.59 -20.74 38.05
N LYS A 937 -2.59 -21.04 38.89
CA LYS A 937 -1.38 -21.74 38.47
C LYS A 937 -1.71 -23.22 38.25
N CYS A 938 -1.11 -23.82 37.22
CA CYS A 938 -0.65 -25.21 37.24
C CYS A 938 0.68 -25.27 36.49
N SER A 939 1.69 -25.87 37.10
CA SER A 939 3.07 -25.89 36.60
C SER A 939 3.70 -27.25 36.90
N SER A 940 3.99 -28.04 35.86
CA SER A 940 4.77 -29.28 36.00
C SER A 940 5.18 -29.86 34.64
N LEU A 941 6.50 -30.05 34.47
CA LEU A 941 7.18 -31.15 33.74
C LEU A 941 6.81 -31.40 32.25
N SER A 942 7.74 -31.19 31.30
CA SER A 942 8.82 -32.11 30.84
C SER A 942 8.32 -33.20 29.87
N THR A 943 9.06 -33.68 28.86
CA THR A 943 10.53 -33.68 28.59
C THR A 943 10.80 -33.76 27.07
N PHE A 944 12.05 -33.47 26.66
CA PHE A 944 12.61 -33.43 25.29
C PHE A 944 12.25 -32.18 24.46
#